data_AF-A0A3C1PC69-F1
#
_entry.id   AF-A0A3C1PC69-F1
#
_cell.length_a   1.000
_cell.length_b   1.000
_cell.length_c   1.000
_cell.angle_alpha   90.00
_cell.angle_beta   90.00
_cell.angle_gamma   90.00
#
_symmetry.space_group_name_H-M   'P 1'
#
loop_
_entity.id
_entity.type
_entity.pdbx_description
1 polymer ?
#
loop_
_entity_poly.entity_id
_entity_poly.type
_entity_poly.pdbx_seq_one_letter_code
_entity_poly.pdbx_strand_id
1 'polypeptide(L)'
;MNNSALIVTGTQRCGLSLTTATLNSAGAKIEPSIFSAGTISNSWDSEGINFTSFQTEVLRSQGVNPDGWLLQGPINVDQSLVAKAHKLIQVKALNSAWGWQDSRTTLLLKFWAEQIPQAKFILIYRAPWEVLDSLYRHQNLAFQHQPELALQYWLDYNQKILQFYNEHQNRCILGNIQTIFQYLQSYIDLLNQQFDLGLSSPDFSIYNPALLNHQTSLDGYRIRLIDDYFSEVIQLYQELESRSWHPEHQPDFSWKQLMASSNYPVQALKDWLNLRQLETENQTLQAESKEELLEPLKSQLQETETVLEQYQEQLQKTESVLETSQKQYRDQLNQTNSELEKTKTQLYQAQWEAQRYQFQCHELEETKVKLQKIQWDVQRYQSQLHQTQEELEYYELHRQEWEDAQSQLDQVEVRLSQLTTQLQQTQKREERFQIQLHQSLAELEQTQTQLQQDQDKLQETSNQVKQLKRDLKRSTSQLYQVQSEFDLSHSQLQQSESQRSQNQTELTEIQSQFDETKRDLRQKQAQVNQLQTELKRSQSQMYQLQIELAQSQLQIEQIQERQRLEQTLSDDPQKHNEMDYNLLIWDAWNAYRNGKLPQMKTHLQKALKLTTASPSEIILTWLESFSKLSLAQGMELDSHSLTNSDQWTQLVRQMTVKKGVTLTEKSKTQDASKQSSNQSSNQVAVETAATQTKPADAG
;
A
#
# COMPACT_ATOMS: atom_id res chain seq x y z
N MET A 1 23.49 -14.97 -41.20
CA MET A 1 23.35 -15.09 -39.73
C MET A 1 22.25 -16.08 -39.45
N ASN A 2 22.49 -17.07 -38.60
CA ASN A 2 21.56 -18.18 -38.39
C ASN A 2 20.38 -17.69 -37.53
N ASN A 3 19.17 -17.64 -38.11
CA ASN A 3 17.98 -17.07 -37.45
C ASN A 3 17.24 -18.16 -36.66
N SER A 4 17.95 -18.77 -35.71
CA SER A 4 17.46 -19.85 -34.87
C SER A 4 16.51 -19.32 -33.79
N ALA A 5 15.25 -19.77 -33.84
CA ALA A 5 14.28 -19.54 -32.77
C ALA A 5 14.50 -20.54 -31.62
N LEU A 6 14.63 -20.05 -30.39
CA LEU A 6 14.86 -20.81 -29.17
C LEU A 6 13.59 -20.84 -28.32
N ILE A 7 12.99 -22.02 -28.16
CA ILE A 7 11.74 -22.21 -27.43
C ILE A 7 12.05 -22.93 -26.13
N VAL A 8 11.96 -22.23 -25.00
CA VAL A 8 12.24 -22.80 -23.67
C VAL A 8 10.92 -23.15 -22.99
N THR A 9 10.71 -24.43 -22.66
CA THR A 9 9.47 -24.85 -21.99
C THR A 9 9.68 -26.04 -21.05
N GLY A 10 8.71 -26.23 -20.18
CA GLY A 10 8.72 -27.21 -19.11
C GLY A 10 7.45 -27.09 -18.26
N THR A 11 7.32 -27.97 -17.27
CA THR A 11 6.28 -27.87 -16.23
C THR A 11 6.45 -26.58 -15.41
N GLN A 12 5.37 -26.06 -14.83
CA GLN A 12 5.51 -24.97 -13.85
C GLN A 12 6.49 -25.36 -12.73
N ARG A 13 7.23 -24.36 -12.20
CA ARG A 13 8.25 -24.51 -11.14
C ARG A 13 9.46 -25.41 -11.48
N CYS A 14 9.67 -25.81 -12.74
CA CYS A 14 10.87 -26.56 -13.15
C CYS A 14 12.13 -25.70 -13.37
N GLY A 15 12.09 -24.39 -13.07
CA GLY A 15 13.26 -23.49 -13.15
C GLY A 15 13.42 -22.68 -14.45
N LEU A 16 12.39 -22.63 -15.32
CA LEU A 16 12.42 -21.95 -16.62
C LEU A 16 12.97 -20.51 -16.59
N SER A 17 12.62 -19.69 -15.58
CA SER A 17 13.14 -18.33 -15.44
C SER A 17 14.66 -18.31 -15.31
N LEU A 18 15.21 -19.26 -14.55
CA LEU A 18 16.63 -19.33 -14.23
C LEU A 18 17.41 -19.79 -15.48
N THR A 19 16.93 -20.82 -16.17
CA THR A 19 17.45 -21.22 -17.50
C THR A 19 17.44 -20.04 -18.49
N THR A 20 16.35 -19.28 -18.53
CA THR A 20 16.20 -18.13 -19.43
C THR A 20 17.16 -17.00 -19.10
N ALA A 21 17.31 -16.66 -17.82
CA ALA A 21 18.26 -15.63 -17.37
C ALA A 21 19.71 -16.02 -17.71
N THR A 22 20.06 -17.29 -17.57
CA THR A 22 21.37 -17.83 -17.97
C THR A 22 21.59 -17.82 -19.48
N LEU A 23 20.61 -18.23 -20.29
CA LEU A 23 20.73 -18.19 -21.75
C LEU A 23 20.85 -16.75 -22.27
N ASN A 24 20.11 -15.81 -21.66
CA ASN A 24 20.18 -14.39 -21.99
C ASN A 24 21.52 -13.77 -21.59
N SER A 25 22.13 -14.17 -20.47
CA SER A 25 23.48 -13.70 -20.10
C SER A 25 24.58 -14.28 -20.99
N ALA A 26 24.37 -15.49 -21.53
CA ALA A 26 25.18 -16.09 -22.58
C ALA A 26 24.96 -15.46 -23.98
N GLY A 27 24.02 -14.50 -24.12
CA GLY A 27 23.81 -13.71 -25.35
C GLY A 27 22.57 -14.07 -26.18
N ALA A 28 21.72 -15.00 -25.74
CA ALA A 28 20.42 -15.25 -26.36
C ALA A 28 19.45 -14.07 -26.13
N LYS A 29 18.37 -14.00 -26.92
CA LYS A 29 17.28 -13.02 -26.75
C LYS A 29 15.94 -13.72 -26.56
N ILE A 30 15.79 -14.35 -25.39
CA ILE A 30 14.61 -15.13 -25.01
C ILE A 30 13.71 -14.28 -24.13
N GLU A 31 12.49 -14.03 -24.60
CA GLU A 31 11.44 -13.31 -23.89
C GLU A 31 10.90 -14.14 -22.70
N PRO A 32 10.99 -13.67 -21.44
CA PRO A 32 10.47 -14.39 -20.28
C PRO A 32 8.93 -14.30 -20.22
N SER A 33 8.28 -15.28 -19.57
CA SER A 33 6.83 -15.21 -19.39
C SER A 33 6.43 -14.12 -18.37
N ILE A 34 5.29 -13.45 -18.61
CA ILE A 34 4.82 -12.34 -17.77
C ILE A 34 4.68 -12.75 -16.29
N PHE A 35 4.25 -14.00 -16.04
CA PHE A 35 4.02 -14.52 -14.68
C PHE A 35 5.29 -15.05 -13.99
N SER A 36 6.41 -15.16 -14.71
CA SER A 36 7.68 -15.65 -14.17
C SER A 36 8.69 -14.53 -13.86
N ALA A 37 8.32 -13.28 -14.15
CA ALA A 37 9.14 -12.09 -13.98
C ALA A 37 8.67 -11.25 -12.77
N GLY A 38 8.91 -11.74 -11.57
CA GLY A 38 9.13 -10.82 -10.45
C GLY A 38 10.37 -9.98 -10.79
N THR A 39 10.16 -8.70 -11.12
CA THR A 39 11.20 -7.74 -11.55
C THR A 39 12.08 -8.16 -12.75
N ILE A 40 11.66 -7.86 -13.98
CA ILE A 40 12.56 -7.48 -15.11
C ILE A 40 11.88 -6.40 -15.96
N SER A 41 12.69 -5.39 -16.32
CA SER A 41 12.42 -4.17 -17.10
C SER A 41 11.34 -4.18 -18.19
N ASN A 42 10.58 -3.07 -18.27
CA ASN A 42 9.59 -2.69 -19.29
C ASN A 42 10.16 -2.45 -20.71
N SER A 43 11.23 -3.11 -21.14
CA SER A 43 11.91 -2.83 -22.41
C SER A 43 11.44 -3.69 -23.61
N TRP A 44 10.48 -4.59 -23.41
CA TRP A 44 10.03 -5.54 -24.45
C TRP A 44 8.66 -5.20 -25.07
N ASP A 45 7.94 -4.23 -24.49
CA ASP A 45 6.59 -3.83 -24.92
C ASP A 45 6.58 -2.55 -25.76
N SER A 46 6.80 -2.69 -27.08
CA SER A 46 6.53 -1.62 -28.05
C SER A 46 5.22 -1.81 -28.86
N GLU A 47 4.61 -3.00 -28.82
CA GLU A 47 3.36 -3.32 -29.56
C GLU A 47 2.28 -4.04 -28.74
N GLY A 48 2.53 -4.43 -27.48
CA GLY A 48 1.53 -5.06 -26.61
C GLY A 48 1.08 -6.48 -27.02
N ILE A 49 1.85 -7.17 -27.87
CA ILE A 49 1.61 -8.57 -28.27
C ILE A 49 2.87 -9.39 -27.96
N ASN A 50 2.73 -10.40 -27.10
CA ASN A 50 3.80 -11.32 -26.73
C ASN A 50 3.32 -12.79 -26.67
N PHE A 51 4.26 -13.73 -26.58
CA PHE A 51 3.97 -15.17 -26.58
C PHE A 51 3.08 -15.58 -25.40
N THR A 52 3.30 -15.06 -24.20
CA THR A 52 2.43 -15.33 -23.04
C THR A 52 0.99 -14.90 -23.32
N SER A 53 0.74 -13.67 -23.79
CA SER A 53 -0.60 -13.17 -24.09
C SER A 53 -1.29 -13.99 -25.18
N PHE A 54 -0.55 -14.38 -26.23
CA PHE A 54 -1.06 -15.21 -27.31
C PHE A 54 -1.49 -16.60 -26.79
N GLN A 55 -0.62 -17.29 -26.05
CA GLN A 55 -0.93 -18.63 -25.53
C GLN A 55 -2.08 -18.58 -24.52
N THR A 56 -2.17 -17.51 -23.73
CA THR A 56 -3.29 -17.26 -22.83
C THR A 56 -4.61 -17.05 -23.59
N GLU A 57 -4.58 -16.33 -24.71
CA GLU A 57 -5.74 -16.15 -25.60
C GLU A 57 -6.19 -17.47 -26.23
N VAL A 58 -5.23 -18.29 -26.70
CA VAL A 58 -5.52 -19.64 -27.21
C VAL A 58 -6.21 -20.51 -26.16
N LEU A 59 -5.68 -20.59 -24.93
CA LEU A 59 -6.29 -21.39 -23.86
C LEU A 59 -7.70 -20.90 -23.51
N ARG A 60 -7.90 -19.58 -23.39
CA ARG A 60 -9.23 -18.99 -23.16
C ARG A 60 -10.22 -19.29 -24.29
N SER A 61 -9.77 -19.31 -25.55
CA SER A 61 -10.63 -19.65 -26.69
C SER A 61 -11.19 -21.08 -26.62
N GLN A 62 -10.49 -21.99 -25.93
CA GLN A 62 -10.90 -23.38 -25.70
C GLN A 62 -11.62 -23.58 -24.35
N GLY A 63 -11.90 -22.51 -23.58
CA GLY A 63 -12.46 -22.59 -22.24
C GLY A 63 -11.50 -23.15 -21.17
N VAL A 64 -10.21 -23.24 -21.48
CA VAL A 64 -9.17 -23.79 -20.59
C VAL A 64 -8.63 -22.70 -19.65
N ASN A 65 -8.18 -23.10 -18.46
CA ASN A 65 -7.57 -22.20 -17.49
C ASN A 65 -6.36 -21.44 -18.13
N PRO A 66 -6.31 -20.10 -18.06
CA PRO A 66 -5.26 -19.28 -18.67
C PRO A 66 -3.84 -19.54 -18.17
N ASP A 67 -3.67 -20.19 -17.01
CA ASP A 67 -2.37 -20.55 -16.43
C ASP A 67 -1.81 -21.88 -16.99
N GLY A 68 -2.59 -22.61 -17.81
CA GLY A 68 -2.21 -23.90 -18.38
C GLY A 68 -2.56 -25.11 -17.51
N TRP A 69 -3.34 -24.94 -16.44
CA TRP A 69 -3.85 -26.06 -15.64
C TRP A 69 -4.86 -26.88 -16.46
N LEU A 70 -4.36 -27.83 -17.24
CA LEU A 70 -5.12 -28.75 -18.10
C LEU A 70 -4.57 -30.17 -17.97
N LEU A 71 -5.46 -31.16 -17.84
CA LEU A 71 -5.10 -32.59 -17.77
C LEU A 71 -5.48 -33.40 -19.02
N GLN A 72 -6.31 -32.87 -19.93
CA GLN A 72 -6.81 -33.63 -21.08
C GLN A 72 -7.03 -32.79 -22.34
N GLY A 73 -6.86 -33.44 -23.50
CA GLY A 73 -7.17 -32.90 -24.81
C GLY A 73 -6.00 -32.17 -25.50
N PRO A 74 -5.85 -32.30 -26.83
CA PRO A 74 -4.98 -31.42 -27.60
C PRO A 74 -5.58 -30.02 -27.65
N ILE A 75 -4.75 -28.99 -27.48
CA ILE A 75 -5.19 -27.60 -27.69
C ILE A 75 -5.29 -27.34 -29.20
N ASN A 76 -6.51 -27.10 -29.69
CA ASN A 76 -6.73 -26.65 -31.06
C ASN A 76 -6.56 -25.13 -31.12
N VAL A 77 -5.74 -24.65 -32.06
CA VAL A 77 -5.55 -23.21 -32.32
C VAL A 77 -6.48 -22.79 -33.45
N ASP A 78 -7.39 -21.84 -33.17
CA ASP A 78 -8.28 -21.26 -34.17
C ASP A 78 -7.49 -20.57 -35.30
N GLN A 79 -7.93 -20.70 -36.56
CA GLN A 79 -7.26 -20.10 -37.72
C GLN A 79 -7.09 -18.57 -37.61
N SER A 80 -8.00 -17.88 -36.93
CA SER A 80 -7.89 -16.43 -36.64
C SER A 80 -6.70 -16.11 -35.73
N LEU A 81 -6.34 -17.02 -34.82
CA LEU A 81 -5.17 -16.91 -33.94
C LEU A 81 -3.87 -17.29 -34.68
N VAL A 82 -3.91 -18.21 -35.65
CA VAL A 82 -2.75 -18.55 -36.49
C VAL A 82 -2.19 -17.30 -37.21
N ALA A 83 -3.05 -16.40 -37.70
CA ALA A 83 -2.62 -15.13 -38.28
C ALA A 83 -1.90 -14.22 -37.27
N LYS A 84 -2.34 -14.19 -36.00
CA LYS A 84 -1.64 -13.46 -34.92
C LYS A 84 -0.28 -14.07 -34.61
N ALA A 85 -0.19 -15.41 -34.57
CA ALA A 85 1.07 -16.13 -34.35
C ALA A 85 2.11 -15.79 -35.44
N HIS A 86 1.71 -15.78 -36.72
CA HIS A 86 2.59 -15.36 -37.81
C HIS A 86 3.09 -13.92 -37.66
N LYS A 87 2.22 -12.96 -37.30
CA LYS A 87 2.66 -11.58 -37.04
C LYS A 87 3.67 -11.52 -35.89
N LEU A 88 3.41 -12.23 -34.79
CA LEU A 88 4.30 -12.27 -33.63
C LEU A 88 5.69 -12.86 -33.98
N ILE A 89 5.73 -13.95 -34.75
CA ILE A 89 6.96 -14.54 -35.27
C ILE A 89 7.74 -13.53 -36.13
N GLN A 90 7.08 -12.85 -37.07
CA GLN A 90 7.72 -11.88 -37.96
C GLN A 90 8.37 -10.71 -37.20
N VAL A 91 7.70 -10.19 -36.16
CA VAL A 91 8.24 -9.09 -35.33
C VAL A 91 9.46 -9.54 -34.52
N LYS A 92 9.41 -10.75 -33.94
CA LYS A 92 10.44 -11.23 -33.01
C LYS A 92 11.67 -11.82 -33.72
N ALA A 93 11.49 -12.36 -34.93
CA ALA A 93 12.55 -12.95 -35.78
C ALA A 93 13.55 -11.95 -36.40
N LEU A 94 13.54 -10.68 -35.99
CA LEU A 94 14.54 -9.67 -36.39
C LEU A 94 15.86 -9.80 -35.62
N ASN A 95 15.94 -10.70 -34.63
CA ASN A 95 17.08 -10.89 -33.74
C ASN A 95 17.79 -12.22 -34.01
N SER A 96 19.12 -12.27 -33.83
CA SER A 96 19.86 -13.54 -33.75
C SER A 96 19.57 -14.26 -32.43
N ALA A 97 19.46 -15.60 -32.46
CA ALA A 97 19.19 -16.45 -31.28
C ALA A 97 18.02 -15.93 -30.42
N TRP A 98 16.91 -15.60 -31.08
CA TRP A 98 15.70 -15.06 -30.47
C TRP A 98 14.79 -16.16 -29.95
N GLY A 99 13.90 -15.85 -29.02
CA GLY A 99 13.03 -16.89 -28.46
C GLY A 99 12.02 -16.41 -27.44
N TRP A 100 11.35 -17.36 -26.82
CA TRP A 100 10.52 -17.13 -25.63
C TRP A 100 10.58 -18.30 -24.67
N GLN A 101 10.22 -18.01 -23.43
CA GLN A 101 10.02 -18.99 -22.37
C GLN A 101 8.60 -18.87 -21.84
N ASP A 102 7.85 -19.98 -21.81
CA ASP A 102 6.55 -20.05 -21.12
C ASP A 102 6.20 -21.53 -20.90
N SER A 103 5.69 -21.91 -19.73
CA SER A 103 5.30 -23.30 -19.45
C SER A 103 4.14 -23.77 -20.33
N ARG A 104 3.19 -22.89 -20.67
CA ARG A 104 2.03 -23.19 -21.55
C ARG A 104 2.45 -23.58 -22.96
N THR A 105 3.68 -23.26 -23.36
CA THR A 105 4.26 -23.71 -24.63
C THR A 105 4.31 -25.24 -24.70
N THR A 106 4.42 -25.95 -23.57
CA THR A 106 4.32 -27.42 -23.48
C THR A 106 3.00 -27.94 -24.05
N LEU A 107 1.89 -27.23 -23.84
CA LEU A 107 0.56 -27.58 -24.38
C LEU A 107 0.42 -27.29 -25.88
N LEU A 108 1.37 -26.52 -26.44
CA LEU A 108 1.36 -26.00 -27.82
C LEU A 108 2.61 -26.42 -28.62
N LEU A 109 3.39 -27.38 -28.12
CA LEU A 109 4.66 -27.82 -28.71
C LEU A 109 4.52 -28.17 -30.20
N LYS A 110 3.52 -29.00 -30.54
CA LYS A 110 3.22 -29.39 -31.93
C LYS A 110 2.86 -28.19 -32.81
N PHE A 111 2.02 -27.28 -32.31
CA PHE A 111 1.64 -26.07 -33.04
C PHE A 111 2.86 -25.22 -33.39
N TRP A 112 3.72 -24.91 -32.41
CA TRP A 112 4.93 -24.12 -32.65
C TRP A 112 5.97 -24.83 -33.52
N ALA A 113 6.07 -26.15 -33.40
CA ALA A 113 6.88 -27.00 -34.27
C ALA A 113 6.47 -26.95 -35.75
N GLU A 114 5.18 -26.74 -36.03
CA GLU A 114 4.61 -26.55 -37.37
C GLU A 114 4.76 -25.10 -37.85
N GLN A 115 4.52 -24.10 -37.00
CA GLN A 115 4.65 -22.67 -37.37
C GLN A 115 6.11 -22.24 -37.57
N ILE A 116 7.07 -22.88 -36.88
CA ILE A 116 8.50 -22.56 -36.98
C ILE A 116 9.29 -23.87 -37.15
N PRO A 117 9.38 -24.44 -38.37
CA PRO A 117 10.03 -25.73 -38.60
C PRO A 117 11.49 -25.79 -38.11
N GLN A 118 12.22 -24.68 -38.26
CA GLN A 118 13.62 -24.53 -37.82
C GLN A 118 13.81 -24.23 -36.33
N ALA A 119 12.73 -24.12 -35.53
CA ALA A 119 12.85 -23.84 -34.10
C ALA A 119 13.62 -24.94 -33.37
N LYS A 120 14.34 -24.52 -32.33
CA LYS A 120 15.14 -25.34 -31.43
C LYS A 120 14.48 -25.30 -30.06
N PHE A 121 14.24 -26.48 -29.48
CA PHE A 121 13.46 -26.63 -28.26
C PHE A 121 14.37 -27.00 -27.10
N ILE A 122 14.30 -26.21 -26.04
CA ILE A 122 14.99 -26.44 -24.77
C ILE A 122 13.92 -26.89 -23.78
N LEU A 123 13.92 -28.18 -23.49
CA LEU A 123 12.91 -28.88 -22.72
C LEU A 123 13.46 -29.13 -21.31
N ILE A 124 12.89 -28.43 -20.35
CA ILE A 124 13.36 -28.43 -18.96
C ILE A 124 12.38 -29.19 -18.08
N TYR A 125 12.89 -30.11 -17.28
CA TYR A 125 12.13 -30.74 -16.21
C TYR A 125 12.89 -30.66 -14.88
N ARG A 126 12.18 -31.01 -13.81
CA ARG A 126 12.66 -31.03 -12.43
C ARG A 126 12.00 -32.20 -11.71
N ALA A 127 12.68 -32.75 -10.71
CA ALA A 127 12.16 -33.84 -9.89
C ALA A 127 10.73 -33.55 -9.36
N PRO A 128 9.81 -34.54 -9.40
CA PRO A 128 8.41 -34.32 -9.09
C PRO A 128 8.17 -33.85 -7.65
N TRP A 129 8.90 -34.40 -6.68
CA TRP A 129 8.80 -33.99 -5.27
C TRP A 129 9.23 -32.53 -5.03
N GLU A 130 10.24 -32.03 -5.78
CA GLU A 130 10.66 -30.63 -5.68
C GLU A 130 9.67 -29.66 -6.34
N VAL A 131 9.00 -30.09 -7.43
CA VAL A 131 7.94 -29.30 -8.06
C VAL A 131 6.74 -29.21 -7.13
N LEU A 132 6.33 -30.32 -6.50
CA LEU A 132 5.26 -30.36 -5.50
C LEU A 132 5.53 -29.42 -4.32
N ASP A 133 6.71 -29.54 -3.71
CA ASP A 133 7.16 -28.66 -2.62
C ASP A 133 7.09 -27.19 -3.02
N SER A 134 7.58 -26.86 -4.22
CA SER A 134 7.52 -25.50 -4.74
C SER A 134 6.08 -25.02 -4.94
N LEU A 135 5.18 -25.86 -5.45
CA LEU A 135 3.77 -25.49 -5.66
C LEU A 135 3.03 -25.29 -4.32
N TYR A 136 3.22 -26.19 -3.35
CA TYR A 136 2.55 -26.10 -2.05
C TYR A 136 3.06 -24.92 -1.21
N ARG A 137 4.37 -24.62 -1.21
CA ARG A 137 4.92 -23.45 -0.49
C ARG A 137 4.37 -22.11 -1.00
N HIS A 138 3.97 -22.02 -2.27
CA HIS A 138 3.37 -20.81 -2.84
C HIS A 138 1.84 -20.77 -2.71
N GLN A 139 1.23 -21.70 -1.94
CA GLN A 139 -0.18 -21.69 -1.53
C GLN A 139 -1.20 -21.42 -2.65
N ASN A 140 -0.96 -21.92 -3.87
CA ASN A 140 -1.93 -21.74 -4.94
C ASN A 140 -3.25 -22.45 -4.57
N LEU A 141 -4.33 -21.68 -4.50
CA LEU A 141 -5.68 -22.10 -4.09
C LEU A 141 -6.17 -23.35 -4.83
N ALA A 142 -5.74 -23.54 -6.09
CA ALA A 142 -6.10 -24.72 -6.89
C ALA A 142 -5.70 -26.06 -6.25
N PHE A 143 -4.65 -26.09 -5.42
CA PHE A 143 -4.15 -27.31 -4.77
C PHE A 143 -4.63 -27.49 -3.32
N GLN A 144 -5.29 -26.48 -2.72
CA GLN A 144 -5.74 -26.57 -1.32
C GLN A 144 -6.82 -27.64 -1.12
N HIS A 145 -7.65 -27.89 -2.14
CA HIS A 145 -8.74 -28.86 -2.08
C HIS A 145 -8.44 -30.18 -2.80
N GLN A 146 -7.44 -30.21 -3.69
CA GLN A 146 -7.05 -31.37 -4.51
C GLN A 146 -5.51 -31.37 -4.70
N PRO A 147 -4.74 -31.72 -3.65
CA PRO A 147 -3.27 -31.68 -3.70
C PRO A 147 -2.68 -32.59 -4.79
N GLU A 148 -3.32 -33.73 -5.07
CA GLU A 148 -2.91 -34.70 -6.08
C GLU A 148 -2.85 -34.13 -7.50
N LEU A 149 -3.59 -33.06 -7.79
CA LEU A 149 -3.51 -32.36 -9.09
C LEU A 149 -2.09 -31.89 -9.40
N ALA A 150 -1.29 -31.52 -8.40
CA ALA A 150 0.10 -31.09 -8.62
C ALA A 150 0.95 -32.20 -9.27
N LEU A 151 0.74 -33.47 -8.89
CA LEU A 151 1.38 -34.63 -9.51
C LEU A 151 0.80 -34.90 -10.90
N GLN A 152 -0.52 -34.81 -11.06
CA GLN A 152 -1.19 -35.07 -12.34
C GLN A 152 -0.76 -34.05 -13.42
N TYR A 153 -0.65 -32.76 -13.08
CA TYR A 153 -0.11 -31.75 -14.00
C TYR A 153 1.38 -31.95 -14.28
N TRP A 154 2.18 -32.35 -13.28
CA TRP A 154 3.58 -32.69 -13.51
C TRP A 154 3.70 -33.88 -14.48
N LEU A 155 2.90 -34.93 -14.28
CA LEU A 155 2.87 -36.11 -15.13
C LEU A 155 2.49 -35.74 -16.57
N ASP A 156 1.36 -35.06 -16.75
CA ASP A 156 0.81 -34.70 -18.06
C ASP A 156 1.75 -33.81 -18.89
N TYR A 157 2.30 -32.75 -18.28
CA TYR A 157 3.26 -31.87 -18.96
C TYR A 157 4.52 -32.63 -19.38
N ASN A 158 5.07 -33.45 -18.48
CA ASN A 158 6.29 -34.20 -18.76
C ASN A 158 6.07 -35.35 -19.77
N GLN A 159 4.87 -35.94 -19.82
CA GLN A 159 4.48 -36.88 -20.88
C GLN A 159 4.47 -36.20 -22.25
N LYS A 160 3.86 -35.00 -22.34
CA LYS A 160 3.87 -34.19 -23.58
C LYS A 160 5.28 -33.81 -24.02
N ILE A 161 6.14 -33.40 -23.07
CA ILE A 161 7.56 -33.10 -23.31
C ILE A 161 8.31 -34.33 -23.83
N LEU A 162 8.17 -35.48 -23.16
CA LEU A 162 8.84 -36.72 -23.51
C LEU A 162 8.40 -37.25 -24.89
N GLN A 163 7.09 -37.22 -25.17
CA GLN A 163 6.56 -37.58 -26.48
C GLN A 163 7.15 -36.69 -27.58
N PHE A 164 7.07 -35.37 -27.42
CA PHE A 164 7.59 -34.41 -28.39
C PHE A 164 9.11 -34.53 -28.58
N TYR A 165 9.86 -34.79 -27.51
CA TYR A 165 11.29 -35.06 -27.58
C TYR A 165 11.58 -36.29 -28.45
N ASN A 166 10.87 -37.40 -28.22
CA ASN A 166 11.04 -38.64 -29.00
C ASN A 166 10.71 -38.44 -30.50
N GLU A 167 9.73 -37.59 -30.82
CA GLU A 167 9.35 -37.26 -32.21
C GLU A 167 10.33 -36.28 -32.90
N HIS A 168 11.11 -35.49 -32.15
CA HIS A 168 11.89 -34.35 -32.68
C HIS A 168 13.33 -34.20 -32.12
N GLN A 169 13.97 -35.31 -31.71
CA GLN A 169 15.29 -35.33 -31.06
C GLN A 169 16.35 -34.41 -31.73
N ASN A 170 16.38 -34.34 -33.06
CA ASN A 170 17.36 -33.54 -33.81
C ASN A 170 17.27 -32.01 -33.58
N ARG A 171 16.16 -31.51 -33.02
CA ARG A 171 15.95 -30.09 -32.71
C ARG A 171 15.56 -29.85 -31.25
N CYS A 172 15.73 -30.85 -30.38
CA CYS A 172 15.39 -30.78 -28.97
C CYS A 172 16.62 -31.08 -28.09
N ILE A 173 16.74 -30.37 -26.97
CA ILE A 173 17.60 -30.76 -25.84
C ILE A 173 16.69 -30.89 -24.62
N LEU A 174 16.70 -32.08 -24.01
CA LEU A 174 16.01 -32.37 -22.76
C LEU A 174 17.03 -32.29 -21.62
N GLY A 175 16.69 -31.66 -20.49
CA GLY A 175 17.61 -31.56 -19.36
C GLY A 175 16.93 -31.39 -18.01
N ASN A 176 17.48 -32.04 -16.99
CA ASN A 176 17.13 -31.77 -15.59
C ASN A 176 17.73 -30.43 -15.19
N ILE A 177 16.92 -29.56 -14.59
CA ILE A 177 17.36 -28.26 -14.10
C ILE A 177 18.58 -28.34 -13.15
N GLN A 178 18.65 -29.37 -12.32
CA GLN A 178 19.73 -29.55 -11.35
C GLN A 178 21.05 -29.91 -12.06
N THR A 179 21.03 -30.88 -12.99
CA THR A 179 22.19 -31.24 -13.81
C THR A 179 22.66 -30.05 -14.66
N ILE A 180 21.73 -29.29 -15.25
CA ILE A 180 22.06 -28.09 -16.02
C ILE A 180 22.85 -27.09 -15.16
N PHE A 181 22.41 -26.77 -13.93
CA PHE A 181 23.13 -25.81 -13.09
C PHE A 181 24.44 -26.34 -12.52
N GLN A 182 24.53 -27.64 -12.23
CA GLN A 182 25.77 -28.26 -11.78
C GLN A 182 26.86 -28.25 -12.87
N TYR A 183 26.48 -28.31 -14.15
CA TYR A 183 27.39 -28.44 -15.30
C TYR A 183 27.18 -27.34 -16.36
N LEU A 184 26.93 -26.12 -15.90
CA LEU A 184 26.35 -25.04 -16.71
C LEU A 184 27.17 -24.64 -17.95
N GLN A 185 28.51 -24.57 -17.85
CA GLN A 185 29.36 -24.26 -19.01
C GLN A 185 29.23 -25.37 -20.07
N SER A 186 29.33 -26.63 -19.67
CA SER A 186 29.21 -27.79 -20.56
C SER A 186 27.83 -27.87 -21.23
N TYR A 187 26.78 -27.37 -20.56
CA TYR A 187 25.43 -27.26 -21.15
C TYR A 187 25.36 -26.18 -22.25
N ILE A 188 26.01 -25.03 -22.06
CA ILE A 188 26.13 -23.98 -23.09
C ILE A 188 26.99 -24.47 -24.26
N ASP A 189 28.06 -25.21 -23.99
CA ASP A 189 28.93 -25.80 -25.03
C ASP A 189 28.16 -26.81 -25.90
N LEU A 190 27.33 -27.66 -25.28
CA LEU A 190 26.38 -28.55 -25.98
C LEU A 190 25.40 -27.76 -26.86
N LEU A 191 24.76 -26.72 -26.31
CA LEU A 191 23.82 -25.87 -27.04
C LEU A 191 24.46 -25.23 -28.28
N ASN A 192 25.69 -24.76 -28.15
CA ASN A 192 26.48 -24.25 -29.26
C ASN A 192 26.80 -25.33 -30.30
N GLN A 193 27.24 -26.50 -29.86
CA GLN A 193 27.58 -27.63 -30.74
C GLN A 193 26.37 -28.16 -31.52
N GLN A 194 25.20 -28.28 -30.87
CA GLN A 194 24.01 -28.90 -31.47
C GLN A 194 23.17 -27.91 -32.29
N PHE A 195 23.13 -26.63 -31.91
CA PHE A 195 22.22 -25.64 -32.51
C PHE A 195 22.91 -24.46 -33.21
N ASP A 196 24.24 -24.38 -33.23
CA ASP A 196 25.02 -23.32 -33.93
C ASP A 196 24.60 -21.90 -33.50
N LEU A 197 24.64 -21.66 -32.18
CA LEU A 197 24.10 -20.44 -31.56
C LEU A 197 25.15 -19.34 -31.29
N GLY A 198 26.41 -19.71 -31.09
CA GLY A 198 27.49 -18.76 -30.77
C GLY A 198 27.35 -18.08 -29.40
N LEU A 199 26.69 -18.74 -28.44
CA LEU A 199 26.54 -18.29 -27.07
C LEU A 199 27.90 -18.19 -26.36
N SER A 200 28.07 -17.16 -25.55
CA SER A 200 29.25 -16.93 -24.70
C SER A 200 29.16 -17.71 -23.38
N SER A 201 30.25 -17.73 -22.59
CA SER A 201 30.19 -18.26 -21.22
C SER A 201 29.10 -17.53 -20.41
N PRO A 202 28.27 -18.28 -19.64
CA PRO A 202 27.16 -17.70 -18.90
C PRO A 202 27.65 -16.91 -17.68
N ASP A 203 26.90 -15.87 -17.30
CA ASP A 203 27.15 -15.16 -16.04
C ASP A 203 26.65 -15.99 -14.84
N PHE A 204 27.61 -16.56 -14.10
CA PHE A 204 27.36 -17.34 -12.89
C PHE A 204 26.79 -16.50 -11.73
N SER A 205 26.91 -15.17 -11.74
CA SER A 205 26.42 -14.30 -10.65
C SER A 205 24.90 -14.14 -10.62
N ILE A 206 24.22 -14.49 -11.71
CA ILE A 206 22.76 -14.51 -11.84
C ILE A 206 22.14 -15.68 -11.05
N TYR A 207 22.94 -16.70 -10.72
CA TYR A 207 22.50 -17.87 -9.97
C TYR A 207 22.43 -17.57 -8.47
N ASN A 208 21.22 -17.58 -7.92
CA ASN A 208 21.01 -17.72 -6.47
C ASN A 208 20.61 -19.18 -6.15
N PRO A 209 21.50 -19.99 -5.54
CA PRO A 209 21.22 -21.39 -5.21
C PRO A 209 19.98 -21.56 -4.32
N ALA A 210 19.64 -20.57 -3.48
CA ALA A 210 18.49 -20.65 -2.58
C ALA A 210 17.13 -20.69 -3.31
N LEU A 211 17.07 -20.30 -4.59
CA LEU A 211 15.84 -20.37 -5.40
C LEU A 211 15.49 -21.83 -5.75
N LEU A 212 16.50 -22.69 -5.93
CA LEU A 212 16.33 -24.13 -6.04
C LEU A 212 16.45 -24.73 -4.64
N ASN A 213 15.41 -24.55 -3.81
CA ASN A 213 15.42 -25.19 -2.49
C ASN A 213 15.46 -26.72 -2.65
N HIS A 214 16.59 -27.31 -2.29
CA HIS A 214 16.88 -28.74 -2.37
C HIS A 214 16.74 -29.45 -1.01
N GLN A 215 16.43 -28.73 0.08
CA GLN A 215 16.30 -29.35 1.41
C GLN A 215 15.24 -30.47 1.41
N THR A 216 14.17 -30.30 0.65
CA THR A 216 13.09 -31.29 0.52
C THR A 216 13.51 -32.59 -0.20
N SER A 217 14.60 -32.56 -0.98
CA SER A 217 15.17 -33.72 -1.70
C SER A 217 16.08 -34.60 -0.84
N LEU A 218 16.49 -34.14 0.34
CA LEU A 218 17.32 -34.93 1.27
C LEU A 218 16.49 -36.02 1.97
N ASP A 219 15.18 -35.86 2.00
CA ASP A 219 14.20 -36.72 2.67
C ASP A 219 13.58 -37.74 1.71
N GLY A 220 14.24 -38.89 1.54
CA GLY A 220 13.81 -39.94 0.59
C GLY A 220 12.39 -40.48 0.79
N TYR A 221 11.74 -40.22 1.93
CA TYR A 221 10.38 -40.71 2.22
C TYR A 221 9.30 -40.06 1.34
N ARG A 222 9.49 -38.82 0.88
CA ARG A 222 8.56 -38.15 -0.05
C ARG A 222 8.64 -38.78 -1.44
N ILE A 223 9.85 -39.19 -1.83
CA ILE A 223 10.09 -39.96 -3.07
C ILE A 223 9.38 -41.31 -2.97
N ARG A 224 9.49 -41.99 -1.81
CA ARG A 224 8.81 -43.25 -1.55
C ARG A 224 7.28 -43.15 -1.52
N LEU A 225 6.74 -42.09 -0.92
CA LEU A 225 5.31 -41.77 -0.96
C LEU A 225 4.79 -41.67 -2.42
N ILE A 226 5.53 -40.97 -3.29
CA ILE A 226 5.13 -40.84 -4.70
C ILE A 226 5.27 -42.18 -5.42
N ASP A 227 6.29 -42.98 -5.13
CA ASP A 227 6.49 -44.33 -5.70
C ASP A 227 5.34 -45.30 -5.33
N ASP A 228 4.95 -45.32 -4.05
CA ASP A 228 3.92 -46.24 -3.53
C ASP A 228 2.49 -45.93 -4.02
N TYR A 229 2.17 -44.65 -4.29
CA TYR A 229 0.80 -44.22 -4.64
C TYR A 229 0.63 -43.66 -6.06
N PHE A 230 1.72 -43.24 -6.72
CA PHE A 230 1.74 -42.60 -8.05
C PHE A 230 2.95 -43.09 -8.87
N SER A 231 3.16 -44.42 -8.90
CA SER A 231 4.33 -45.07 -9.50
C SER A 231 4.66 -44.61 -10.92
N GLU A 232 3.65 -44.25 -11.72
CA GLU A 232 3.75 -43.70 -13.07
C GLU A 232 4.53 -42.37 -13.13
N VAL A 233 4.49 -41.57 -12.07
CA VAL A 233 5.29 -40.33 -11.94
C VAL A 233 6.77 -40.67 -11.81
N ILE A 234 7.10 -41.67 -10.98
CA ILE A 234 8.48 -42.13 -10.78
C ILE A 234 9.02 -42.86 -12.02
N GLN A 235 8.17 -43.62 -12.72
CA GLN A 235 8.51 -44.23 -14.01
C GLN A 235 8.81 -43.16 -15.07
N LEU A 236 7.93 -42.16 -15.22
CA LEU A 236 8.16 -41.05 -16.14
C LEU A 236 9.43 -40.25 -15.81
N TYR A 237 9.71 -40.02 -14.53
CA TYR A 237 10.95 -39.36 -14.12
C TYR A 237 12.20 -40.16 -14.51
N GLN A 238 12.17 -41.49 -14.41
CA GLN A 238 13.26 -42.35 -14.89
C GLN A 238 13.41 -42.29 -16.42
N GLU A 239 12.30 -42.30 -17.16
CA GLU A 239 12.32 -42.17 -18.63
C GLU A 239 12.88 -40.80 -19.07
N LEU A 240 12.57 -39.72 -18.35
CA LEU A 240 13.19 -38.41 -18.56
C LEU A 240 14.69 -38.42 -18.28
N GLU A 241 15.11 -38.90 -17.11
CA GLU A 241 16.53 -39.03 -16.72
C GLU A 241 17.35 -39.84 -17.74
N SER A 242 16.77 -40.91 -18.30
CA SER A 242 17.44 -41.76 -19.29
C SER A 242 17.66 -41.11 -20.67
N ARG A 243 16.95 -40.01 -20.98
CA ARG A 243 16.99 -39.31 -22.27
C ARG A 243 17.52 -37.88 -22.18
N SER A 244 17.65 -37.37 -20.97
CA SER A 244 18.14 -36.02 -20.73
C SER A 244 19.65 -35.94 -20.95
N TRP A 245 20.12 -34.72 -21.18
CA TRP A 245 21.54 -34.46 -21.24
C TRP A 245 22.17 -34.59 -19.85
N HIS A 246 23.29 -35.30 -19.81
CA HIS A 246 24.22 -35.40 -18.69
C HIS A 246 25.65 -35.26 -19.22
N PRO A 247 26.58 -34.64 -18.48
CA PRO A 247 27.93 -34.33 -18.96
C PRO A 247 28.76 -35.58 -19.34
N GLU A 248 28.50 -36.72 -18.70
CA GLU A 248 29.19 -38.01 -18.96
C GLU A 248 28.25 -39.07 -19.58
N HIS A 249 27.07 -38.65 -20.08
CA HIS A 249 26.00 -39.55 -20.54
C HIS A 249 25.48 -40.56 -19.50
N GLN A 250 25.79 -40.38 -18.22
CA GLN A 250 25.25 -41.19 -17.11
C GLN A 250 24.10 -40.46 -16.42
N PRO A 251 22.89 -41.02 -16.38
CA PRO A 251 21.76 -40.43 -15.66
C PRO A 251 21.95 -40.41 -14.14
N ASP A 252 21.40 -39.39 -13.47
CA ASP A 252 21.39 -39.35 -12.01
C ASP A 252 20.27 -40.23 -11.44
N PHE A 253 20.67 -41.34 -10.82
CA PHE A 253 19.80 -42.23 -10.05
C PHE A 253 20.13 -42.27 -8.55
N SER A 254 20.89 -41.30 -8.03
CA SER A 254 21.24 -41.19 -6.60
C SER A 254 20.01 -41.18 -5.69
N TRP A 255 18.93 -40.52 -6.13
CA TRP A 255 17.63 -40.46 -5.47
C TRP A 255 16.97 -41.85 -5.24
N LYS A 256 17.31 -42.88 -6.02
CA LYS A 256 16.85 -44.27 -5.76
C LYS A 256 17.45 -44.83 -4.47
N GLN A 257 18.68 -44.45 -4.13
CA GLN A 257 19.31 -44.85 -2.87
C GLN A 257 18.64 -44.15 -1.67
N LEU A 258 18.31 -42.86 -1.82
CA LEU A 258 17.55 -42.10 -0.82
C LEU A 258 16.17 -42.73 -0.57
N MET A 259 15.43 -43.07 -1.64
CA MET A 259 14.16 -43.79 -1.54
C MET A 259 14.31 -45.12 -0.79
N ALA A 260 15.30 -45.96 -1.16
CA ALA A 260 15.53 -47.26 -0.56
C ALA A 260 15.95 -47.20 0.91
N SER A 261 16.60 -46.12 1.34
CA SER A 261 16.98 -45.88 2.75
C SER A 261 15.85 -45.29 3.61
N SER A 262 14.73 -44.90 3.01
CA SER A 262 13.65 -44.19 3.70
C SER A 262 12.71 -45.13 4.47
N ASN A 263 12.34 -44.72 5.69
CA ASN A 263 11.28 -45.39 6.46
C ASN A 263 9.98 -44.59 6.36
N TYR A 264 9.34 -44.66 5.18
CA TYR A 264 8.14 -43.90 4.85
C TYR A 264 7.00 -44.04 5.89
N PRO A 265 6.60 -45.24 6.37
CA PRO A 265 5.50 -45.35 7.32
C PRO A 265 5.76 -44.62 8.65
N VAL A 266 6.99 -44.70 9.18
CA VAL A 266 7.35 -43.98 10.41
C VAL A 266 7.38 -42.47 10.19
N GLN A 267 7.85 -42.01 9.02
CA GLN A 267 7.89 -40.57 8.73
C GLN A 267 6.50 -39.99 8.44
N ALA A 268 5.60 -40.73 7.78
CA ALA A 268 4.21 -40.32 7.62
C ALA A 268 3.48 -40.17 8.97
N LEU A 269 3.74 -41.07 9.93
CA LEU A 269 3.22 -40.96 11.30
C LEU A 269 3.82 -39.77 12.07
N LYS A 270 5.10 -39.45 11.86
CA LYS A 270 5.73 -38.24 12.41
C LYS A 270 5.13 -36.97 11.81
N ASP A 271 4.92 -36.93 10.50
CA ASP A 271 4.32 -35.78 9.82
C ASP A 271 2.88 -35.55 10.33
N TRP A 272 2.10 -36.61 10.56
CA TRP A 272 0.78 -36.50 11.21
C TRP A 272 0.88 -36.04 12.66
N LEU A 273 1.83 -36.55 13.45
CA LEU A 273 2.07 -36.09 14.83
C LEU A 273 2.45 -34.59 14.86
N ASN A 274 3.36 -34.17 13.98
CA ASN A 274 3.78 -32.78 13.85
C ASN A 274 2.61 -31.88 13.43
N LEU A 275 1.76 -32.32 12.48
CA LEU A 275 0.54 -31.60 12.11
C LEU A 275 -0.40 -31.45 13.31
N ARG A 276 -0.61 -32.50 14.11
CA ARG A 276 -1.44 -32.41 15.33
C ARG A 276 -0.82 -31.51 16.41
N GLN A 277 0.50 -31.48 16.53
CA GLN A 277 1.22 -30.56 17.42
C GLN A 277 1.05 -29.11 16.94
N LEU A 278 1.33 -28.82 15.66
CA LEU A 278 1.14 -27.50 15.06
C LEU A 278 -0.31 -27.02 15.12
N GLU A 279 -1.31 -27.89 14.90
CA GLU A 279 -2.72 -27.56 15.10
C GLU A 279 -3.02 -27.18 16.56
N THR A 280 -2.42 -27.89 17.52
CA THR A 280 -2.59 -27.60 18.95
C THR A 280 -1.90 -26.29 19.33
N GLU A 281 -0.66 -26.08 18.89
CA GLU A 281 0.08 -24.82 19.07
C GLU A 281 -0.68 -23.63 18.45
N ASN A 282 -1.22 -23.79 17.24
CA ASN A 282 -1.99 -22.73 16.58
C ASN A 282 -3.31 -22.45 17.33
N GLN A 283 -3.99 -23.48 17.86
CA GLN A 283 -5.16 -23.31 18.73
C GLN A 283 -4.81 -22.59 20.04
N THR A 284 -3.68 -22.93 20.66
CA THR A 284 -3.19 -22.25 21.87
C THR A 284 -2.86 -20.79 21.57
N LEU A 285 -2.09 -20.50 20.52
CA LEU A 285 -1.74 -19.14 20.11
C LEU A 285 -2.99 -18.31 19.73
N GLN A 286 -4.00 -18.93 19.11
CA GLN A 286 -5.29 -18.27 18.85
C GLN A 286 -6.10 -18.05 20.12
N ALA A 287 -5.99 -18.91 21.13
CA ALA A 287 -6.64 -18.73 22.43
C ALA A 287 -5.95 -17.62 23.23
N GLU A 288 -4.62 -17.64 23.33
CA GLU A 288 -3.79 -16.61 23.95
C GLU A 288 -4.04 -15.24 23.30
N SER A 289 -3.99 -15.15 21.96
CA SER A 289 -4.29 -13.91 21.23
C SER A 289 -5.73 -13.41 21.45
N LYS A 290 -6.71 -14.32 21.57
CA LYS A 290 -8.10 -13.94 21.90
C LYS A 290 -8.21 -13.45 23.34
N GLU A 291 -7.55 -14.11 24.29
CA GLU A 291 -7.58 -13.78 25.73
C GLU A 291 -6.87 -12.45 26.02
N GLU A 292 -5.71 -12.23 25.38
CA GLU A 292 -4.95 -10.98 25.41
C GLU A 292 -5.74 -9.79 24.84
N LEU A 293 -6.67 -10.02 23.91
CA LEU A 293 -7.62 -9.01 23.42
C LEU A 293 -8.90 -8.91 24.27
N LEU A 294 -9.36 -10.00 24.88
CA LEU A 294 -10.61 -10.05 25.65
C LEU A 294 -10.51 -9.40 27.02
N GLU A 295 -9.41 -9.59 27.76
CA GLU A 295 -9.27 -9.02 29.10
C GLU A 295 -9.19 -7.47 29.10
N PRO A 296 -8.44 -6.80 28.19
CA PRO A 296 -8.51 -5.35 28.04
C PRO A 296 -9.90 -4.86 27.67
N LEU A 297 -10.61 -5.55 26.76
CA LEU A 297 -11.97 -5.17 26.37
C LEU A 297 -12.97 -5.31 27.52
N LYS A 298 -12.89 -6.39 28.31
CA LYS A 298 -13.72 -6.57 29.52
C LYS A 298 -13.45 -5.49 30.56
N SER A 299 -12.18 -5.17 30.78
CA SER A 299 -11.77 -4.12 31.73
C SER A 299 -12.31 -2.76 31.32
N GLN A 300 -12.17 -2.39 30.03
CA GLN A 300 -12.77 -1.18 29.47
C GLN A 300 -14.30 -1.19 29.57
N LEU A 301 -14.95 -2.34 29.30
CA LEU A 301 -16.40 -2.46 29.41
C LEU A 301 -16.86 -2.21 30.87
N GLN A 302 -16.22 -2.85 31.86
CA GLN A 302 -16.51 -2.62 33.29
C GLN A 302 -16.26 -1.17 33.73
N GLU A 303 -15.22 -0.52 33.21
CA GLU A 303 -14.95 0.90 33.45
C GLU A 303 -16.08 1.77 32.85
N THR A 304 -16.54 1.48 31.63
CA THR A 304 -17.68 2.20 31.03
C THR A 304 -19.01 1.92 31.74
N GLU A 305 -19.26 0.70 32.21
CA GLU A 305 -20.45 0.34 32.99
C GLU A 305 -20.49 1.09 34.32
N THR A 306 -19.38 1.09 35.08
CA THR A 306 -19.31 1.83 36.36
C THR A 306 -19.40 3.35 36.18
N VAL A 307 -18.86 3.90 35.09
CA VAL A 307 -19.06 5.32 34.75
C VAL A 307 -20.53 5.61 34.38
N LEU A 308 -21.20 4.71 33.66
CA LEU A 308 -22.63 4.83 33.34
C LEU A 308 -23.51 4.75 34.59
N GLU A 309 -23.23 3.85 35.53
CA GLU A 309 -23.93 3.78 36.82
C GLU A 309 -23.77 5.08 37.62
N GLN A 310 -22.57 5.65 37.67
CA GLN A 310 -22.33 6.95 38.31
C GLN A 310 -23.12 8.10 37.65
N TYR A 311 -23.20 8.13 36.32
CA TYR A 311 -24.03 9.10 35.61
C TYR A 311 -25.53 8.90 35.86
N GLN A 312 -26.01 7.64 35.93
CA GLN A 312 -27.40 7.33 36.27
C GLN A 312 -27.75 7.77 37.70
N GLU A 313 -26.86 7.53 38.67
CA GLU A 313 -27.04 8.04 40.04
C GLU A 313 -27.08 9.58 40.08
N GLN A 314 -26.23 10.26 39.32
CA GLN A 314 -26.23 11.73 39.24
C GLN A 314 -27.51 12.25 38.58
N LEU A 315 -28.02 11.55 37.56
CA LEU A 315 -29.30 11.88 36.92
C LEU A 315 -30.45 11.74 37.92
N GLN A 316 -30.58 10.61 38.62
CA GLN A 316 -31.62 10.40 39.63
C GLN A 316 -31.54 11.43 40.77
N LYS A 317 -30.33 11.76 41.23
CA LYS A 317 -30.13 12.81 42.25
C LYS A 317 -30.61 14.18 41.72
N THR A 318 -30.25 14.56 40.50
CA THR A 318 -30.67 15.84 39.91
C THR A 318 -32.17 15.88 39.58
N GLU A 319 -32.77 14.77 39.13
CA GLU A 319 -34.22 14.63 38.98
C GLU A 319 -34.96 14.81 40.30
N SER A 320 -34.49 14.19 41.40
CA SER A 320 -35.11 14.35 42.73
C SER A 320 -35.02 15.79 43.27
N VAL A 321 -33.92 16.50 42.98
CA VAL A 321 -33.74 17.92 43.31
C VAL A 321 -34.65 18.80 42.45
N LEU A 322 -34.81 18.46 41.17
CA LEU A 322 -35.74 19.15 40.28
C LEU A 322 -37.20 18.95 40.71
N GLU A 323 -37.61 17.73 41.03
CA GLU A 323 -38.98 17.44 41.50
C GLU A 323 -39.28 18.13 42.84
N THR A 324 -38.35 18.10 43.78
CA THR A 324 -38.52 18.82 45.07
C THR A 324 -38.57 20.34 44.90
N SER A 325 -37.76 20.92 44.02
CA SER A 325 -37.84 22.36 43.72
C SER A 325 -39.12 22.75 42.97
N GLN A 326 -39.56 21.96 41.99
CA GLN A 326 -40.86 22.14 41.31
C GLN A 326 -42.03 22.08 42.29
N LYS A 327 -42.00 21.14 43.24
CA LYS A 327 -42.99 21.04 44.32
C LYS A 327 -42.97 22.29 45.20
N GLN A 328 -41.80 22.76 45.62
CA GLN A 328 -41.67 24.00 46.40
C GLN A 328 -42.26 25.22 45.67
N TYR A 329 -41.96 25.40 44.39
CA TYR A 329 -42.55 26.49 43.59
C TYR A 329 -44.07 26.36 43.46
N ARG A 330 -44.59 25.14 43.30
CA ARG A 330 -46.04 24.87 43.24
C ARG A 330 -46.73 25.18 44.57
N ASP A 331 -46.11 24.82 45.69
CA ASP A 331 -46.64 25.10 47.03
C ASP A 331 -46.61 26.61 47.34
N GLN A 332 -45.55 27.33 46.95
CA GLN A 332 -45.49 28.80 47.02
C GLN A 332 -46.58 29.48 46.15
N LEU A 333 -46.80 28.99 44.93
CA LEU A 333 -47.86 29.50 44.04
C LEU A 333 -49.27 29.25 44.64
N ASN A 334 -49.49 28.09 45.25
CA ASN A 334 -50.74 27.77 45.93
C ASN A 334 -50.96 28.66 47.17
N GLN A 335 -49.91 28.90 47.97
CA GLN A 335 -49.99 29.77 49.13
C GLN A 335 -50.30 31.23 48.73
N THR A 336 -49.56 31.79 47.77
CA THR A 336 -49.80 33.15 47.27
C THR A 336 -51.19 33.31 46.65
N ASN A 337 -51.70 32.31 45.92
CA ASN A 337 -53.09 32.29 45.46
C ASN A 337 -54.10 32.24 46.63
N SER A 338 -53.82 31.46 47.69
CA SER A 338 -54.68 31.42 48.88
C SER A 338 -54.73 32.75 49.62
N GLU A 339 -53.59 33.44 49.74
CA GLU A 339 -53.48 34.79 50.32
C GLU A 339 -54.18 35.84 49.44
N LEU A 340 -54.10 35.70 48.11
CA LEU A 340 -54.83 36.54 47.16
C LEU A 340 -56.36 36.34 47.27
N GLU A 341 -56.86 35.11 47.42
CA GLU A 341 -58.30 34.88 47.62
C GLU A 341 -58.79 35.37 48.99
N LYS A 342 -57.97 35.25 50.05
CA LYS A 342 -58.28 35.85 51.36
C LYS A 342 -58.39 37.38 51.28
N THR A 343 -57.43 38.03 50.62
CA THR A 343 -57.43 39.50 50.46
C THR A 343 -58.57 39.98 49.55
N LYS A 344 -58.91 39.26 48.47
CA LYS A 344 -60.15 39.51 47.69
C LYS A 344 -61.40 39.38 48.56
N THR A 345 -61.49 38.35 49.39
CA THR A 345 -62.65 38.14 50.28
C THR A 345 -62.79 39.27 51.30
N GLN A 346 -61.68 39.71 51.90
CA GLN A 346 -61.63 40.87 52.80
C GLN A 346 -62.03 42.18 52.08
N LEU A 347 -61.59 42.36 50.83
CA LEU A 347 -61.98 43.52 50.01
C LEU A 347 -63.50 43.55 49.76
N TYR A 348 -64.10 42.40 49.39
CA TYR A 348 -65.55 42.29 49.21
C TYR A 348 -66.32 42.53 50.52
N GLN A 349 -65.82 42.03 51.66
CA GLN A 349 -66.42 42.30 52.98
C GLN A 349 -66.37 43.80 53.31
N ALA A 350 -65.22 44.46 53.13
CA ALA A 350 -65.08 45.89 53.36
C ALA A 350 -65.99 46.73 52.43
N GLN A 351 -66.16 46.32 51.17
CA GLN A 351 -67.13 46.95 50.26
C GLN A 351 -68.57 46.78 50.74
N TRP A 352 -68.95 45.59 51.21
CA TRP A 352 -70.29 45.33 51.73
C TRP A 352 -70.58 46.11 53.01
N GLU A 353 -69.61 46.19 53.94
CA GLU A 353 -69.73 46.99 55.15
C GLU A 353 -69.86 48.48 54.84
N ALA A 354 -69.09 49.01 53.89
CA ALA A 354 -69.22 50.39 53.42
C ALA A 354 -70.62 50.69 52.85
N GLN A 355 -71.18 49.78 52.04
CA GLN A 355 -72.58 49.88 51.57
C GLN A 355 -73.59 49.81 52.73
N ARG A 356 -73.36 48.97 53.73
CA ARG A 356 -74.24 48.85 54.90
C ARG A 356 -74.23 50.14 55.74
N TYR A 357 -73.07 50.74 55.98
CA TYR A 357 -72.98 52.03 56.67
C TYR A 357 -73.68 53.14 55.87
N GLN A 358 -73.54 53.15 54.54
CA GLN A 358 -74.25 54.09 53.66
C GLN A 358 -75.78 53.96 53.79
N PHE A 359 -76.31 52.73 53.89
CA PHE A 359 -77.73 52.48 54.16
C PHE A 359 -78.16 52.91 55.57
N GLN A 360 -77.36 52.61 56.61
CA GLN A 360 -77.67 53.02 57.98
C GLN A 360 -77.68 54.54 58.16
N CYS A 361 -76.81 55.29 57.46
CA CYS A 361 -76.88 56.75 57.43
C CYS A 361 -78.20 57.28 56.85
N HIS A 362 -78.83 56.55 55.92
CA HIS A 362 -80.13 56.90 55.35
C HIS A 362 -81.28 56.67 56.36
N GLU A 363 -81.29 55.53 57.05
CA GLU A 363 -82.27 55.24 58.12
C GLU A 363 -82.15 56.22 59.31
N LEU A 364 -80.92 56.65 59.64
CA LEU A 364 -80.68 57.63 60.71
C LEU A 364 -81.27 59.01 60.37
N GLU A 365 -81.21 59.43 59.11
CA GLU A 365 -81.84 60.68 58.67
C GLU A 365 -83.38 60.55 58.63
N GLU A 366 -83.94 59.39 58.25
CA GLU A 366 -85.38 59.12 58.37
C GLU A 366 -85.89 59.16 59.84
N THR A 367 -85.15 58.53 60.76
CA THR A 367 -85.56 58.45 62.17
C THR A 367 -85.47 59.80 62.87
N LYS A 368 -84.47 60.61 62.53
CA LYS A 368 -84.34 62.02 62.95
C LYS A 368 -85.56 62.87 62.55
N VAL A 369 -86.07 62.72 61.33
CA VAL A 369 -87.32 63.37 60.87
C VAL A 369 -88.53 62.89 61.69
N LYS A 370 -88.63 61.60 61.99
CA LYS A 370 -89.72 61.03 62.82
C LYS A 370 -89.68 61.55 64.26
N LEU A 371 -88.48 61.70 64.85
CA LEU A 371 -88.30 62.12 66.24
C LEU A 371 -88.65 63.60 66.47
N GLN A 372 -88.32 64.48 65.50
CA GLN A 372 -88.76 65.88 65.50
C GLN A 372 -90.29 66.02 65.57
N LYS A 373 -91.03 65.08 64.96
CA LYS A 373 -92.50 65.06 64.98
C LYS A 373 -93.05 64.69 66.37
N ILE A 374 -92.52 63.65 67.00
CA ILE A 374 -92.95 63.18 68.33
C ILE A 374 -92.70 64.24 69.41
N GLN A 375 -91.60 64.99 69.32
CA GLN A 375 -91.30 66.09 70.24
C GLN A 375 -92.41 67.16 70.27
N TRP A 376 -93.09 67.38 69.14
CA TRP A 376 -94.21 68.31 69.01
C TRP A 376 -95.49 67.79 69.69
N ASP A 377 -95.77 66.49 69.54
CA ASP A 377 -96.96 65.85 70.11
C ASP A 377 -96.92 65.80 71.66
N VAL A 378 -95.75 65.58 72.27
CA VAL A 378 -95.61 65.51 73.75
C VAL A 378 -95.96 66.82 74.44
N GLN A 379 -95.59 67.98 73.86
CA GLN A 379 -95.95 69.28 74.42
C GLN A 379 -97.47 69.50 74.47
N ARG A 380 -98.22 68.93 73.52
CA ARG A 380 -99.68 69.04 73.44
C ARG A 380 -100.39 68.26 74.55
N TYR A 381 -99.93 67.06 74.88
CA TYR A 381 -100.59 66.20 75.88
C TYR A 381 -100.42 66.69 77.32
N GLN A 382 -99.32 67.37 77.64
CA GLN A 382 -99.09 67.90 78.99
C GLN A 382 -100.14 68.95 79.41
N SER A 383 -100.69 69.72 78.46
CA SER A 383 -101.78 70.67 78.74
C SER A 383 -103.12 69.99 79.04
N GLN A 384 -103.35 68.76 78.57
CA GLN A 384 -104.65 68.08 78.72
C GLN A 384 -104.80 67.39 80.08
N LEU A 385 -103.71 66.82 80.62
CA LEU A 385 -103.72 66.08 81.88
C LEU A 385 -104.18 66.94 83.09
N HIS A 386 -103.85 68.23 83.07
CA HIS A 386 -104.16 69.14 84.17
C HIS A 386 -105.67 69.43 84.30
N GLN A 387 -106.44 69.22 83.24
CA GLN A 387 -107.88 69.48 83.21
C GLN A 387 -108.72 68.29 83.74
N THR A 388 -108.17 67.07 83.70
CA THR A 388 -108.89 65.84 84.10
C THR A 388 -108.76 65.46 85.58
N GLN A 389 -108.01 66.20 86.39
CA GLN A 389 -107.85 65.90 87.82
C GLN A 389 -108.97 66.48 88.71
N GLU A 390 -109.76 67.43 88.21
CA GLU A 390 -110.85 68.06 88.98
C GLU A 390 -112.16 67.24 89.00
N GLU A 391 -112.34 66.27 88.09
CA GLU A 391 -113.64 65.60 87.86
C GLU A 391 -113.85 64.29 88.64
N LEU A 392 -112.82 63.76 89.31
CA LEU A 392 -112.84 62.39 89.87
C LEU A 392 -113.40 62.24 91.30
N GLU A 393 -113.66 63.33 92.03
CA GLU A 393 -114.23 63.27 93.40
C GLU A 393 -115.75 62.94 93.45
N TYR A 394 -116.44 62.83 92.31
CA TYR A 394 -117.91 62.83 92.26
C TYR A 394 -118.60 61.44 92.09
N TYR A 395 -117.92 60.43 91.55
CA TYR A 395 -118.58 59.23 90.99
C TYR A 395 -118.36 57.88 91.74
N GLU A 396 -118.15 57.91 93.06
CA GLU A 396 -118.02 56.66 93.87
C GLU A 396 -119.37 55.95 94.19
N LEU A 397 -120.51 56.47 93.71
CA LEU A 397 -121.82 56.12 94.29
C LEU A 397 -122.97 55.93 93.26
N HIS A 398 -123.01 54.81 92.52
CA HIS A 398 -124.17 53.89 92.36
C HIS A 398 -123.96 52.82 91.24
N ARG A 399 -124.85 51.81 91.19
CA ARG A 399 -124.73 50.50 90.52
C ARG A 399 -125.93 50.26 89.58
N GLN A 400 -125.77 49.39 88.55
CA GLN A 400 -126.72 49.06 87.45
C GLN A 400 -126.80 50.14 86.34
N GLU A 401 -127.10 49.86 85.07
CA GLU A 401 -127.28 48.61 84.29
C GLU A 401 -126.19 48.51 83.18
N TRP A 402 -125.61 47.38 82.78
CA TRP A 402 -126.19 46.20 82.11
C TRP A 402 -126.81 46.41 80.70
N GLU A 403 -126.73 47.59 80.08
CA GLU A 403 -127.22 47.80 78.69
C GLU A 403 -126.12 47.80 77.59
N ASP A 404 -124.88 48.19 77.89
CA ASP A 404 -123.80 48.26 76.87
C ASP A 404 -123.28 46.90 76.34
N ALA A 405 -123.78 45.78 76.87
CA ALA A 405 -123.45 44.43 76.39
C ALA A 405 -123.83 44.21 74.91
N GLN A 406 -124.71 45.05 74.36
CA GLN A 406 -125.12 45.02 72.95
C GLN A 406 -123.99 45.46 71.98
N SER A 407 -123.06 46.32 72.43
CA SER A 407 -122.02 46.96 71.59
C SER A 407 -120.87 46.02 71.19
N GLN A 408 -120.67 44.91 71.91
CA GLN A 408 -119.54 44.01 71.67
C GLN A 408 -119.74 43.03 70.50
N LEU A 409 -120.96 42.92 69.96
CA LEU A 409 -121.29 41.99 68.87
C LEU A 409 -120.71 42.45 67.52
N ASP A 410 -120.76 43.76 67.24
CA ASP A 410 -120.25 44.35 65.99
C ASP A 410 -118.71 44.21 65.83
N GLN A 411 -117.97 44.05 66.93
CA GLN A 411 -116.51 43.85 66.89
C GLN A 411 -116.08 42.44 66.46
N VAL A 412 -116.98 41.44 66.52
CA VAL A 412 -116.68 40.06 66.12
C VAL A 412 -116.72 39.91 64.61
N GLU A 413 -117.65 40.61 63.93
CA GLU A 413 -117.85 40.50 62.48
C GLU A 413 -116.65 41.05 61.69
N VAL A 414 -116.03 42.15 62.15
CA VAL A 414 -114.83 42.72 61.53
C VAL A 414 -113.63 41.75 61.60
N ARG A 415 -113.48 40.98 62.69
CA ARG A 415 -112.38 40.00 62.85
C ARG A 415 -112.46 38.82 61.87
N LEU A 416 -113.66 38.40 61.48
CA LEU A 416 -113.82 37.35 60.46
C LEU A 416 -113.28 37.79 59.09
N SER A 417 -113.46 39.06 58.71
CA SER A 417 -112.92 39.59 57.44
C SER A 417 -111.38 39.56 57.36
N GLN A 418 -110.71 39.77 58.50
CA GLN A 418 -109.24 39.77 58.57
C GLN A 418 -108.66 38.36 58.44
N LEU A 419 -109.31 37.34 59.01
CA LEU A 419 -108.90 35.94 58.86
C LEU A 419 -109.05 35.44 57.42
N THR A 420 -110.13 35.82 56.72
CA THR A 420 -110.32 35.49 55.30
C THR A 420 -109.22 36.08 54.41
N THR A 421 -108.75 37.29 54.74
CA THR A 421 -107.67 37.97 54.00
C THR A 421 -106.32 37.27 54.19
N GLN A 422 -106.05 36.69 55.38
CA GLN A 422 -104.83 35.92 55.64
C GLN A 422 -104.79 34.59 54.88
N LEU A 423 -105.93 33.90 54.75
CA LEU A 423 -106.04 32.64 53.98
C LEU A 423 -105.70 32.83 52.49
N GLN A 424 -106.08 33.96 51.90
CA GLN A 424 -105.71 34.29 50.50
C GLN A 424 -104.21 34.60 50.33
N GLN A 425 -103.53 35.07 51.39
CA GLN A 425 -102.09 35.33 51.34
C GLN A 425 -101.25 34.06 51.48
N THR A 426 -101.73 33.04 52.20
CA THR A 426 -101.06 31.73 52.28
C THR A 426 -101.20 30.94 50.99
N GLN A 427 -102.36 30.94 50.33
CA GLN A 427 -102.54 30.32 49.01
C GLN A 427 -101.56 30.91 47.96
N LYS A 428 -101.41 32.25 47.91
CA LYS A 428 -100.44 32.91 47.02
C LYS A 428 -98.96 32.64 47.35
N ARG A 429 -98.64 32.03 48.50
CA ARG A 429 -97.29 31.51 48.81
C ARG A 429 -97.12 30.08 48.29
N GLU A 430 -98.14 29.23 48.44
CA GLU A 430 -98.12 27.86 47.94
C GLU A 430 -97.92 27.79 46.41
N GLU A 431 -98.64 28.62 45.65
CA GLU A 431 -98.47 28.75 44.20
C GLU A 431 -97.03 29.10 43.80
N ARG A 432 -96.37 29.99 44.56
CA ARG A 432 -94.97 30.37 44.31
C ARG A 432 -93.99 29.23 44.58
N PHE A 433 -94.21 28.43 45.61
CA PHE A 433 -93.39 27.25 45.88
C PHE A 433 -93.54 26.17 44.81
N GLN A 434 -94.75 25.97 44.27
CA GLN A 434 -94.94 25.02 43.16
C GLN A 434 -94.23 25.48 41.87
N ILE A 435 -94.20 26.78 41.59
CA ILE A 435 -93.44 27.34 40.45
C ILE A 435 -91.93 27.11 40.64
N GLN A 436 -91.40 27.34 41.85
CA GLN A 436 -89.99 27.08 42.16
C GLN A 436 -89.62 25.59 42.02
N LEU A 437 -90.50 24.67 42.46
CA LEU A 437 -90.27 23.23 42.33
C LEU A 437 -90.17 22.81 40.84
N HIS A 438 -91.04 23.35 39.97
CA HIS A 438 -90.99 23.07 38.53
C HIS A 438 -89.72 23.65 37.87
N GLN A 439 -89.24 24.80 38.31
CA GLN A 439 -87.98 25.37 37.81
C GLN A 439 -86.79 24.47 38.16
N SER A 440 -86.67 24.02 39.42
CA SER A 440 -85.59 23.11 39.81
C SER A 440 -85.65 21.73 39.16
N LEU A 441 -86.85 21.24 38.81
CA LEU A 441 -86.99 20.00 38.03
C LEU A 441 -86.51 20.17 36.57
N ALA A 442 -86.83 21.30 35.92
CA ALA A 442 -86.36 21.60 34.57
C ALA A 442 -84.83 21.80 34.52
N GLU A 443 -84.24 22.44 35.54
CA GLU A 443 -82.79 22.54 35.70
C GLU A 443 -82.13 21.15 35.84
N LEU A 444 -82.76 20.23 36.60
CA LEU A 444 -82.27 18.87 36.76
C LEU A 444 -82.27 18.09 35.44
N GLU A 445 -83.36 18.14 34.66
CA GLU A 445 -83.42 17.51 33.32
C GLU A 445 -82.35 18.07 32.37
N GLN A 446 -82.09 19.38 32.43
CA GLN A 446 -81.04 20.02 31.65
C GLN A 446 -79.63 19.53 32.05
N THR A 447 -79.35 19.36 33.36
CA THR A 447 -78.08 18.78 33.80
C THR A 447 -77.93 17.31 33.39
N GLN A 448 -79.03 16.55 33.36
CA GLN A 448 -79.00 15.13 32.97
C GLN A 448 -78.73 14.96 31.46
N THR A 449 -79.28 15.83 30.62
CA THR A 449 -78.94 15.87 29.17
C THR A 449 -77.50 16.31 28.93
N GLN A 450 -76.97 17.27 29.71
CA GLN A 450 -75.57 17.66 29.64
C GLN A 450 -74.62 16.50 30.01
N LEU A 451 -74.93 15.77 31.08
CA LEU A 451 -74.15 14.60 31.51
C LEU A 451 -74.08 13.50 30.44
N GLN A 452 -75.19 13.26 29.72
CA GLN A 452 -75.21 12.30 28.60
C GLN A 452 -74.30 12.75 27.44
N GLN A 453 -74.36 14.04 27.06
CA GLN A 453 -73.49 14.57 26.00
C GLN A 453 -72.01 14.48 26.39
N ASP A 454 -71.67 14.67 27.66
CA ASP A 454 -70.29 14.58 28.12
C ASP A 454 -69.81 13.12 28.25
N GLN A 455 -70.70 12.16 28.53
CA GLN A 455 -70.40 10.72 28.37
C GLN A 455 -70.10 10.35 26.91
N ASP A 456 -70.88 10.84 25.95
CA ASP A 456 -70.68 10.53 24.52
C ASP A 456 -69.34 11.10 24.00
N LYS A 457 -68.96 12.32 24.40
CA LYS A 457 -67.62 12.89 24.12
C LYS A 457 -66.49 12.09 24.77
N LEU A 458 -66.71 11.54 25.97
CA LEU A 458 -65.73 10.72 26.67
C LEU A 458 -65.54 9.34 25.99
N GLN A 459 -66.62 8.79 25.44
CA GLN A 459 -66.59 7.60 24.57
C GLN A 459 -65.81 7.88 23.26
N GLU A 460 -66.03 9.03 22.63
CA GLU A 460 -65.33 9.42 21.41
C GLU A 460 -63.83 9.63 21.63
N THR A 461 -63.44 10.41 22.66
CA THR A 461 -62.03 10.62 23.04
C THR A 461 -61.35 9.31 23.44
N SER A 462 -62.04 8.40 24.14
CA SER A 462 -61.54 7.03 24.42
C SER A 462 -61.21 6.25 23.14
N ASN A 463 -62.04 6.39 22.10
CA ASN A 463 -61.78 5.76 20.80
C ASN A 463 -60.64 6.43 20.02
N GLN A 464 -60.51 7.75 20.10
CA GLN A 464 -59.35 8.49 19.56
C GLN A 464 -58.04 8.05 20.24
N VAL A 465 -58.03 7.89 21.57
CA VAL A 465 -56.86 7.37 22.32
C VAL A 465 -56.53 5.93 21.90
N LYS A 466 -57.53 5.05 21.66
CA LYS A 466 -57.29 3.70 21.12
C LYS A 466 -56.74 3.71 19.69
N GLN A 467 -57.04 4.73 18.89
CA GLN A 467 -56.48 4.91 17.55
C GLN A 467 -55.02 5.38 17.65
N LEU A 468 -54.76 6.46 18.40
CA LEU A 468 -53.41 6.97 18.67
C LEU A 468 -52.48 5.89 19.26
N LYS A 469 -52.99 5.01 20.13
CA LYS A 469 -52.20 3.90 20.70
C LYS A 469 -51.86 2.81 19.66
N ARG A 470 -52.68 2.61 18.62
CA ARG A 470 -52.38 1.73 17.49
C ARG A 470 -51.36 2.36 16.53
N ASP A 471 -51.53 3.65 16.24
CA ASP A 471 -50.63 4.40 15.36
C ASP A 471 -49.25 4.60 16.00
N LEU A 472 -49.19 4.86 17.32
CA LEU A 472 -47.95 4.86 18.10
C LEU A 472 -47.24 3.51 18.01
N LYS A 473 -47.95 2.39 18.24
CA LYS A 473 -47.36 1.04 18.14
C LYS A 473 -46.80 0.76 16.73
N ARG A 474 -47.50 1.22 15.67
CA ARG A 474 -47.03 1.12 14.28
C ARG A 474 -45.76 1.94 14.06
N SER A 475 -45.72 3.17 14.57
CA SER A 475 -44.55 4.06 14.50
C SER A 475 -43.35 3.48 15.28
N THR A 476 -43.59 2.85 16.45
CA THR A 476 -42.54 2.13 17.19
C THR A 476 -41.98 0.95 16.41
N SER A 477 -42.83 0.15 15.74
CA SER A 477 -42.37 -0.93 14.86
C SER A 477 -41.57 -0.42 13.65
N GLN A 478 -41.95 0.73 13.08
CA GLN A 478 -41.18 1.37 12.02
C GLN A 478 -39.82 1.90 12.52
N LEU A 479 -39.77 2.47 13.73
CA LEU A 479 -38.51 2.85 14.38
C LEU A 479 -37.58 1.66 14.59
N TYR A 480 -38.08 0.51 15.07
CA TYR A 480 -37.26 -0.70 15.19
C TYR A 480 -36.75 -1.22 13.84
N GLN A 481 -37.53 -1.10 12.77
CA GLN A 481 -37.07 -1.47 11.43
C GLN A 481 -35.96 -0.52 10.95
N VAL A 482 -36.15 0.80 11.07
CA VAL A 482 -35.13 1.80 10.69
C VAL A 482 -33.87 1.66 11.54
N GLN A 483 -33.99 1.34 12.83
CA GLN A 483 -32.85 1.03 13.70
C GLN A 483 -32.08 -0.20 13.18
N SER A 484 -32.77 -1.29 12.84
CA SER A 484 -32.12 -2.49 12.28
C SER A 484 -31.46 -2.23 10.92
N GLU A 485 -32.03 -1.37 10.08
CA GLU A 485 -31.44 -0.95 8.79
C GLU A 485 -30.22 -0.05 9.01
N PHE A 486 -30.26 0.81 10.03
CA PHE A 486 -29.12 1.64 10.46
C PHE A 486 -27.97 0.79 11.03
N ASP A 487 -28.27 -0.17 11.91
CA ASP A 487 -27.28 -1.06 12.53
C ASP A 487 -26.58 -1.95 11.46
N LEU A 488 -27.34 -2.40 10.44
CA LEU A 488 -26.80 -3.12 9.29
C LEU A 488 -25.88 -2.22 8.44
N SER A 489 -26.31 -0.99 8.16
CA SER A 489 -25.52 -0.01 7.40
C SER A 489 -24.24 0.41 8.16
N HIS A 490 -24.31 0.55 9.48
CA HIS A 490 -23.16 0.82 10.34
C HIS A 490 -22.16 -0.34 10.33
N SER A 491 -22.65 -1.59 10.39
CA SER A 491 -21.82 -2.80 10.29
C SER A 491 -21.09 -2.88 8.93
N GLN A 492 -21.79 -2.56 7.83
CA GLN A 492 -21.19 -2.48 6.50
C GLN A 492 -20.15 -1.35 6.39
N LEU A 493 -20.39 -0.22 7.06
CA LEU A 493 -19.46 0.90 7.07
C LEU A 493 -18.18 0.57 7.87
N GLN A 494 -18.30 -0.06 9.04
CA GLN A 494 -17.14 -0.59 9.79
C GLN A 494 -16.35 -1.61 8.97
N GLN A 495 -17.03 -2.52 8.24
CA GLN A 495 -16.34 -3.47 7.35
C GLN A 495 -15.58 -2.74 6.23
N SER A 496 -16.17 -1.70 5.63
CA SER A 496 -15.52 -0.86 4.62
C SER A 496 -14.33 -0.07 5.18
N GLU A 497 -14.43 0.45 6.40
CA GLU A 497 -13.32 1.14 7.09
C GLU A 497 -12.18 0.19 7.44
N SER A 498 -12.49 -1.02 7.91
CA SER A 498 -11.51 -2.08 8.15
C SER A 498 -10.77 -2.45 6.85
N GLN A 499 -11.51 -2.69 5.76
CA GLN A 499 -10.93 -2.95 4.44
C GLN A 499 -10.07 -1.78 3.94
N ARG A 500 -10.50 -0.52 4.18
CA ARG A 500 -9.72 0.67 3.83
C ARG A 500 -8.43 0.77 4.64
N SER A 501 -8.47 0.43 5.92
CA SER A 501 -7.29 0.39 6.80
C SER A 501 -6.29 -0.67 6.32
N GLN A 502 -6.77 -1.87 5.98
CA GLN A 502 -5.95 -2.96 5.45
C GLN A 502 -5.28 -2.57 4.12
N ASN A 503 -6.05 -2.01 3.18
CA ASN A 503 -5.51 -1.49 1.92
C ASN A 503 -4.50 -0.33 2.14
N GLN A 504 -4.69 0.50 3.16
CA GLN A 504 -3.78 1.58 3.52
C GLN A 504 -2.44 1.02 4.04
N THR A 505 -2.47 -0.03 4.87
CA THR A 505 -1.26 -0.70 5.37
C THR A 505 -0.49 -1.42 4.24
N GLU A 506 -1.19 -2.14 3.36
CA GLU A 506 -0.58 -2.76 2.16
C GLU A 506 0.09 -1.70 1.27
N LEU A 507 -0.56 -0.54 1.08
CA LEU A 507 0.03 0.57 0.30
C LEU A 507 1.32 1.11 0.94
N THR A 508 1.35 1.28 2.26
CA THR A 508 2.57 1.73 2.97
C THR A 508 3.70 0.70 2.93
N GLU A 509 3.37 -0.60 2.95
CA GLU A 509 4.36 -1.66 2.81
C GLU A 509 4.96 -1.68 1.39
N ILE A 510 4.12 -1.59 0.36
CA ILE A 510 4.56 -1.46 -1.05
C ILE A 510 5.42 -0.20 -1.24
N GLN A 511 5.08 0.93 -0.61
CA GLN A 511 5.91 2.14 -0.66
C GLN A 511 7.27 1.96 0.02
N SER A 512 7.33 1.26 1.16
CA SER A 512 8.59 0.93 1.84
C SER A 512 9.49 0.05 0.96
N GLN A 513 8.92 -1.02 0.39
CA GLN A 513 9.62 -1.93 -0.53
C GLN A 513 10.09 -1.19 -1.80
N PHE A 514 9.31 -0.25 -2.33
CA PHE A 514 9.71 0.57 -3.48
C PHE A 514 10.89 1.50 -3.15
N ASP A 515 10.87 2.19 -2.01
CA ASP A 515 11.99 3.04 -1.61
C ASP A 515 13.26 2.24 -1.25
N GLU A 516 13.11 1.02 -0.74
CA GLU A 516 14.22 0.07 -0.55
C GLU A 516 14.83 -0.37 -1.90
N THR A 517 13.99 -0.85 -2.83
CA THR A 517 14.40 -1.20 -4.20
C THR A 517 15.10 -0.03 -4.91
N LYS A 518 14.67 1.20 -4.65
CA LYS A 518 15.25 2.43 -5.20
C LYS A 518 16.58 2.84 -4.53
N ARG A 519 16.81 2.50 -3.26
CA ARG A 519 18.14 2.61 -2.63
C ARG A 519 19.10 1.59 -3.22
N ASP A 520 18.66 0.34 -3.35
CA ASP A 520 19.45 -0.73 -3.97
C ASP A 520 19.83 -0.40 -5.41
N LEU A 521 18.89 0.08 -6.22
CA LEU A 521 19.18 0.51 -7.60
C LEU A 521 20.24 1.63 -7.66
N ARG A 522 20.19 2.59 -6.73
CA ARG A 522 21.23 3.64 -6.61
C ARG A 522 22.58 3.06 -6.21
N GLN A 523 22.61 2.10 -5.28
CA GLN A 523 23.85 1.43 -4.88
C GLN A 523 24.45 0.59 -6.02
N LYS A 524 23.62 -0.15 -6.76
CA LYS A 524 24.04 -0.90 -7.96
C LYS A 524 24.54 0.04 -9.06
N GLN A 525 23.88 1.18 -9.29
CA GLN A 525 24.36 2.19 -10.24
C GLN A 525 25.72 2.77 -9.82
N ALA A 526 25.94 3.01 -8.53
CA ALA A 526 27.25 3.45 -8.02
C ALA A 526 28.33 2.37 -8.23
N GLN A 527 28.03 1.09 -7.98
CA GLN A 527 28.92 -0.03 -8.27
C GLN A 527 29.26 -0.14 -9.77
N VAL A 528 28.28 0.01 -10.67
CA VAL A 528 28.52 0.04 -12.12
C VAL A 528 29.44 1.19 -12.52
N ASN A 529 29.22 2.39 -11.98
CA ASN A 529 30.08 3.55 -12.27
C ASN A 529 31.53 3.34 -11.76
N GLN A 530 31.70 2.68 -10.61
CA GLN A 530 33.01 2.31 -10.08
C GLN A 530 33.71 1.28 -10.99
N LEU A 531 33.01 0.19 -11.36
CA LEU A 531 33.53 -0.85 -12.26
C LEU A 531 33.90 -0.29 -13.65
N GLN A 532 33.13 0.65 -14.19
CA GLN A 532 33.48 1.35 -15.43
C GLN A 532 34.77 2.20 -15.29
N THR A 533 35.01 2.76 -14.11
CA THR A 533 36.22 3.55 -13.82
C THR A 533 37.44 2.64 -13.67
N GLU A 534 37.28 1.49 -13.00
CA GLU A 534 38.31 0.45 -12.88
C GLU A 534 38.63 -0.20 -14.23
N LEU A 535 37.62 -0.48 -15.06
CA LEU A 535 37.79 -0.98 -16.42
C LEU A 535 38.58 0.00 -17.30
N LYS A 536 38.25 1.30 -17.27
CA LYS A 536 39.04 2.33 -17.98
C LYS A 536 40.49 2.37 -17.50
N ARG A 537 40.72 2.24 -16.19
CA ARG A 537 42.08 2.19 -15.62
C ARG A 537 42.86 0.95 -16.09
N SER A 538 42.21 -0.22 -16.11
CA SER A 538 42.79 -1.46 -16.63
C SER A 538 43.09 -1.38 -18.14
N GLN A 539 42.20 -0.77 -18.93
CA GLN A 539 42.42 -0.52 -20.36
C GLN A 539 43.63 0.40 -20.59
N SER A 540 43.79 1.48 -19.81
CA SER A 540 44.98 2.34 -19.88
C SER A 540 46.27 1.59 -19.50
N GLN A 541 46.21 0.72 -18.48
CA GLN A 541 47.35 -0.13 -18.09
C GLN A 541 47.71 -1.13 -19.20
N MET A 542 46.73 -1.77 -19.82
CA MET A 542 46.94 -2.66 -20.98
C MET A 542 47.59 -1.93 -22.16
N TYR A 543 47.13 -0.72 -22.48
CA TYR A 543 47.72 0.09 -23.55
C TYR A 543 49.17 0.49 -23.23
N GLN A 544 49.47 0.82 -21.97
CA GLN A 544 50.83 1.12 -21.52
C GLN A 544 51.75 -0.12 -21.58
N LEU A 545 51.27 -1.29 -21.15
CA LEU A 545 52.00 -2.56 -21.25
C LEU A 545 52.26 -2.97 -22.72
N GLN A 546 51.33 -2.68 -23.64
CA GLN A 546 51.55 -2.89 -25.08
C GLN A 546 52.67 -2.00 -25.64
N ILE A 547 52.75 -0.74 -25.20
CA ILE A 547 53.84 0.17 -25.57
C ILE A 547 55.18 -0.33 -25.01
N GLU A 548 55.21 -0.73 -23.74
CA GLU A 548 56.42 -1.29 -23.10
C GLU A 548 56.89 -2.57 -23.79
N LEU A 549 55.97 -3.48 -24.14
CA LEU A 549 56.26 -4.71 -24.88
C LEU A 549 56.87 -4.42 -26.26
N ALA A 550 56.30 -3.48 -27.02
CA ALA A 550 56.82 -3.07 -28.32
C ALA A 550 58.23 -2.45 -28.20
N GLN A 551 58.50 -1.68 -27.15
CA GLN A 551 59.83 -1.14 -26.87
C GLN A 551 60.84 -2.24 -26.51
N SER A 552 60.45 -3.24 -25.72
CA SER A 552 61.32 -4.40 -25.42
C SER A 552 61.60 -5.26 -26.65
N GLN A 553 60.61 -5.47 -27.52
CA GLN A 553 60.81 -6.19 -28.79
C GLN A 553 61.84 -5.49 -29.69
N LEU A 554 61.72 -4.18 -29.85
CA LEU A 554 62.69 -3.37 -30.61
C LEU A 554 64.12 -3.43 -30.02
N GLN A 555 64.25 -3.49 -28.68
CA GLN A 555 65.56 -3.68 -28.03
C GLN A 555 66.15 -5.07 -28.30
N ILE A 556 65.34 -6.12 -28.28
CA ILE A 556 65.78 -7.49 -28.58
C ILE A 556 66.28 -7.59 -30.03
N GLU A 557 65.56 -7.01 -30.99
CA GLU A 557 65.94 -6.97 -32.40
C GLU A 557 67.29 -6.25 -32.59
N GLN A 558 67.49 -5.10 -31.94
CA GLN A 558 68.78 -4.38 -31.96
C GLN A 558 69.94 -5.21 -31.37
N ILE A 559 69.71 -5.96 -30.28
CA ILE A 559 70.73 -6.85 -29.71
C ILE A 559 71.08 -7.99 -30.66
N GLN A 560 70.08 -8.56 -31.35
CA GLN A 560 70.29 -9.64 -32.33
C GLN A 560 71.03 -9.15 -33.58
N GLU A 561 70.72 -7.95 -34.11
CA GLU A 561 71.48 -7.36 -35.21
C GLU A 561 72.95 -7.13 -34.81
N ARG A 562 73.19 -6.62 -33.58
CA ARG A 562 74.54 -6.39 -33.05
C ARG A 562 75.35 -7.68 -32.99
N GLN A 563 74.75 -8.77 -32.48
CA GLN A 563 75.39 -10.08 -32.39
C GLN A 563 75.69 -10.70 -33.76
N ARG A 564 74.81 -10.51 -34.75
CA ARG A 564 75.08 -10.97 -36.13
C ARG A 564 76.29 -10.27 -36.74
N LEU A 565 76.44 -8.96 -36.51
CA LEU A 565 77.59 -8.19 -36.99
C LEU A 565 78.89 -8.61 -36.30
N GLU A 566 78.88 -8.80 -34.97
CA GLU A 566 80.00 -9.37 -34.22
C GLU A 566 80.42 -10.74 -34.77
N GLN A 567 79.47 -11.60 -35.15
CA GLN A 567 79.76 -12.91 -35.75
C GLN A 567 80.33 -12.81 -37.18
N THR A 568 79.89 -11.87 -38.01
CA THR A 568 80.41 -11.72 -39.40
C THR A 568 81.82 -11.13 -39.51
N LEU A 569 82.34 -10.53 -38.44
CA LEU A 569 83.62 -9.80 -38.43
C LEU A 569 84.74 -10.52 -37.64
N SER A 570 84.47 -11.72 -37.12
CA SER A 570 85.40 -12.47 -36.27
C SER A 570 86.28 -13.45 -37.05
N ASP A 571 87.26 -12.92 -37.79
CA ASP A 571 88.47 -13.65 -38.19
C ASP A 571 89.66 -12.66 -38.27
N ASP A 572 90.81 -13.07 -37.69
CA ASP A 572 92.08 -12.32 -37.51
C ASP A 572 92.16 -11.31 -36.31
N PRO A 573 92.96 -11.62 -35.27
CA PRO A 573 93.19 -10.73 -34.11
C PRO A 573 93.82 -9.36 -34.41
N GLN A 574 94.47 -9.15 -35.56
CA GLN A 574 95.08 -7.84 -35.86
C GLN A 574 94.05 -6.73 -36.19
N LYS A 575 92.76 -7.07 -36.36
CA LYS A 575 91.70 -6.12 -36.72
C LYS A 575 90.86 -5.56 -35.57
N HIS A 576 91.21 -5.81 -34.31
CA HIS A 576 90.36 -5.41 -33.17
C HIS A 576 90.03 -3.90 -33.12
N ASN A 577 90.99 -3.00 -33.38
CA ASN A 577 90.71 -1.56 -33.46
C ASN A 577 89.80 -1.16 -34.64
N GLU A 578 89.83 -1.91 -35.74
CA GLU A 578 88.98 -1.70 -36.91
C GLU A 578 87.56 -2.26 -36.67
N MET A 579 87.46 -3.37 -35.93
CA MET A 579 86.22 -3.95 -35.43
C MET A 579 85.52 -3.00 -34.44
N ASP A 580 86.23 -2.49 -33.44
CA ASP A 580 85.73 -1.50 -32.47
C ASP A 580 85.28 -0.21 -33.16
N TYR A 581 86.03 0.27 -34.16
CA TYR A 581 85.67 1.42 -34.96
C TYR A 581 84.35 1.18 -35.71
N ASN A 582 84.24 0.09 -36.47
CA ASN A 582 83.05 -0.22 -37.27
C ASN A 582 81.80 -0.49 -36.42
N LEU A 583 81.95 -1.15 -35.26
CA LEU A 583 80.86 -1.31 -34.29
C LEU A 583 80.37 0.04 -33.74
N LEU A 584 81.27 0.99 -33.47
CA LEU A 584 80.89 2.34 -33.05
C LEU A 584 80.21 3.16 -34.16
N ILE A 585 80.53 2.93 -35.44
CA ILE A 585 79.81 3.53 -36.56
C ILE A 585 78.41 2.93 -36.69
N TRP A 586 78.26 1.62 -36.48
CA TRP A 586 76.95 0.97 -36.48
C TRP A 586 76.08 1.38 -35.28
N ASP A 587 76.64 1.46 -34.07
CA ASP A 587 75.95 2.02 -32.89
C ASP A 587 75.49 3.46 -33.14
N ALA A 588 76.31 4.26 -33.84
CA ALA A 588 75.95 5.62 -34.21
C ALA A 588 74.79 5.68 -35.22
N TRP A 589 74.81 4.84 -36.26
CA TRP A 589 73.71 4.69 -37.21
C TRP A 589 72.41 4.27 -36.50
N ASN A 590 72.51 3.32 -35.56
CA ASN A 590 71.38 2.89 -34.75
C ASN A 590 70.88 3.97 -33.79
N ALA A 591 71.76 4.78 -33.21
CA ALA A 591 71.32 5.93 -32.43
C ALA A 591 70.63 6.99 -33.30
N TYR A 592 71.06 7.18 -34.55
CA TYR A 592 70.42 8.07 -35.52
C TYR A 592 69.02 7.59 -35.93
N ARG A 593 68.87 6.34 -36.40
CA ARG A 593 67.57 5.78 -36.84
C ARG A 593 66.50 5.82 -35.74
N ASN A 594 66.91 5.72 -34.48
CA ASN A 594 66.05 5.81 -33.29
C ASN A 594 65.83 7.26 -32.78
N GLY A 595 66.25 8.29 -33.52
CA GLY A 595 66.10 9.71 -33.15
C GLY A 595 67.01 10.20 -32.01
N LYS A 596 67.92 9.35 -31.51
CA LYS A 596 68.80 9.63 -30.36
C LYS A 596 70.10 10.32 -30.80
N LEU A 597 69.97 11.47 -31.46
CA LEU A 597 71.08 12.27 -31.99
C LEU A 597 72.23 12.55 -31.00
N PRO A 598 72.00 12.76 -29.68
CA PRO A 598 73.10 12.91 -28.71
C PRO A 598 73.92 11.62 -28.52
N GLN A 599 73.27 10.44 -28.54
CA GLN A 599 73.96 9.15 -28.44
C GLN A 599 74.76 8.88 -29.72
N MET A 600 74.18 9.13 -30.90
CA MET A 600 74.90 9.07 -32.19
C MET A 600 76.19 9.87 -32.13
N LYS A 601 76.10 11.14 -31.70
CA LYS A 601 77.28 12.01 -31.51
C LYS A 601 78.31 11.40 -30.57
N THR A 602 77.90 10.78 -29.45
CA THR A 602 78.81 10.13 -28.51
C THR A 602 79.51 8.91 -29.09
N HIS A 603 78.82 8.06 -29.87
CA HIS A 603 79.42 6.90 -30.52
C HIS A 603 80.42 7.34 -31.61
N LEU A 604 80.05 8.32 -32.46
CA LEU A 604 80.97 8.92 -33.44
C LEU A 604 82.18 9.63 -32.80
N GLN A 605 81.99 10.32 -31.67
CA GLN A 605 83.10 10.91 -30.90
C GLN A 605 84.04 9.86 -30.27
N LYS A 606 83.55 8.64 -29.99
CA LYS A 606 84.40 7.52 -29.57
C LYS A 606 85.15 6.93 -30.76
N ALA A 607 84.47 6.71 -31.90
CA ALA A 607 85.10 6.25 -33.13
C ALA A 607 86.21 7.20 -33.61
N LEU A 608 86.00 8.52 -33.49
CA LEU A 608 86.99 9.56 -33.78
C LEU A 608 88.30 9.43 -32.95
N LYS A 609 88.27 8.79 -31.78
CA LYS A 609 89.49 8.56 -30.96
C LYS A 609 90.28 7.32 -31.39
N LEU A 610 89.68 6.43 -32.19
CA LEU A 610 90.30 5.18 -32.67
C LEU A 610 90.91 5.32 -34.06
N THR A 611 90.60 6.39 -34.79
CA THR A 611 91.12 6.67 -36.14
C THR A 611 92.11 7.85 -36.14
N THR A 612 93.09 7.80 -37.03
CA THR A 612 94.10 8.85 -37.26
C THR A 612 93.94 9.53 -38.63
N ALA A 613 92.86 9.21 -39.37
CA ALA A 613 92.57 9.74 -40.69
C ALA A 613 92.23 11.25 -40.70
N SER A 614 92.19 11.85 -41.88
CA SER A 614 91.93 13.30 -41.99
C SER A 614 90.45 13.64 -41.69
N PRO A 615 90.13 14.83 -41.12
CA PRO A 615 88.74 15.18 -40.77
C PRO A 615 87.74 15.06 -41.93
N SER A 616 88.13 15.42 -43.15
CA SER A 616 87.32 15.30 -44.37
C SER A 616 87.05 13.85 -44.76
N GLU A 617 88.07 12.99 -44.63
CA GLU A 617 88.02 11.56 -44.96
C GLU A 617 87.17 10.78 -43.94
N ILE A 618 87.25 11.15 -42.65
CA ILE A 618 86.39 10.60 -41.59
C ILE A 618 84.91 10.93 -41.84
N ILE A 619 84.59 12.19 -42.16
CA ILE A 619 83.20 12.61 -42.45
C ILE A 619 82.64 11.86 -43.67
N LEU A 620 83.42 11.73 -44.75
CA LEU A 620 83.01 10.97 -45.93
C LEU A 620 82.81 9.48 -45.60
N THR A 621 83.75 8.87 -44.87
CA THR A 621 83.67 7.46 -44.45
C THR A 621 82.42 7.19 -43.61
N TRP A 622 82.05 8.09 -42.70
CA TRP A 622 80.83 7.94 -41.89
C TRP A 622 79.56 8.06 -42.73
N LEU A 623 79.48 9.04 -43.63
CA LEU A 623 78.33 9.21 -44.52
C LEU A 623 78.17 8.04 -45.50
N GLU A 624 79.27 7.53 -46.06
CA GLU A 624 79.25 6.32 -46.88
C GLU A 624 78.82 5.08 -46.09
N SER A 625 79.31 4.90 -44.86
CA SER A 625 78.92 3.77 -44.02
C SER A 625 77.45 3.84 -43.62
N PHE A 626 76.94 5.02 -43.26
CA PHE A 626 75.51 5.22 -42.97
C PHE A 626 74.65 4.97 -44.21
N SER A 627 75.11 5.40 -45.40
CA SER A 627 74.42 5.15 -46.67
C SER A 627 74.39 3.66 -47.04
N LYS A 628 75.52 2.94 -46.89
CA LYS A 628 75.60 1.49 -47.10
C LYS A 628 74.70 0.72 -46.12
N LEU A 629 74.66 1.13 -44.85
CA LEU A 629 73.79 0.53 -43.84
C LEU A 629 72.29 0.83 -44.08
N SER A 630 71.94 2.05 -44.53
CA SER A 630 70.56 2.39 -44.86
C SER A 630 70.05 1.59 -46.05
N LEU A 631 70.86 1.47 -47.12
CA LEU A 631 70.55 0.67 -48.30
C LEU A 631 70.37 -0.82 -47.97
N ALA A 632 71.24 -1.38 -47.11
CA ALA A 632 71.12 -2.77 -46.65
C ALA A 632 69.84 -3.06 -45.84
N GLN A 633 69.26 -2.03 -45.22
CA GLN A 633 68.01 -2.10 -44.44
C GLN A 633 66.78 -1.57 -45.20
N GLY A 634 66.91 -1.23 -46.49
CA GLY A 634 65.79 -0.75 -47.33
C GLY A 634 65.28 0.66 -46.97
N MET A 635 66.10 1.48 -46.32
CA MET A 635 65.76 2.84 -45.88
C MET A 635 66.57 3.90 -46.63
N GLU A 636 65.96 5.04 -46.95
CA GLU A 636 66.68 6.21 -47.45
C GLU A 636 67.36 6.97 -46.29
N LEU A 637 68.65 7.26 -46.44
CA LEU A 637 69.39 8.15 -45.54
C LEU A 637 69.01 9.60 -45.83
N ASP A 638 68.24 10.24 -44.95
CA ASP A 638 68.04 11.70 -44.98
C ASP A 638 69.32 12.42 -44.56
N SER A 639 70.23 12.49 -45.53
CA SER A 639 71.54 13.14 -45.41
C SER A 639 71.38 14.62 -45.06
N HIS A 640 70.32 15.28 -45.54
CA HIS A 640 70.07 16.70 -45.30
C HIS A 640 69.71 16.96 -43.83
N SER A 641 68.78 16.20 -43.27
CA SER A 641 68.43 16.30 -41.84
C SER A 641 69.57 15.86 -40.91
N LEU A 642 70.37 14.86 -41.31
CA LEU A 642 71.57 14.47 -40.57
C LEU A 642 72.60 15.62 -40.53
N THR A 643 72.99 16.16 -41.69
CA THR A 643 74.06 17.17 -41.77
C THR A 643 73.69 18.51 -41.12
N ASN A 644 72.40 18.84 -41.10
CA ASN A 644 71.88 20.06 -40.48
C ASN A 644 71.59 19.93 -38.97
N SER A 645 71.72 18.74 -38.39
CA SER A 645 71.50 18.56 -36.94
C SER A 645 72.58 19.28 -36.11
N ASP A 646 72.17 19.90 -35.00
CA ASP A 646 73.09 20.57 -34.06
C ASP A 646 74.19 19.62 -33.55
N GLN A 647 73.84 18.34 -33.38
CA GLN A 647 74.75 17.32 -32.88
C GLN A 647 75.83 16.98 -33.91
N TRP A 648 75.48 16.86 -35.19
CA TRP A 648 76.43 16.62 -36.29
C TRP A 648 77.29 17.86 -36.58
N THR A 649 76.68 19.04 -36.69
CA THR A 649 77.41 20.30 -36.93
C THR A 649 78.39 20.62 -35.80
N GLN A 650 78.05 20.32 -34.53
CA GLN A 650 78.99 20.41 -33.42
C GLN A 650 80.15 19.40 -33.51
N LEU A 651 79.90 18.18 -34.02
CA LEU A 651 80.93 17.15 -34.19
C LEU A 651 81.93 17.55 -35.28
N VAL A 652 81.43 18.00 -36.44
CA VAL A 652 82.23 18.56 -37.52
C VAL A 652 83.03 19.76 -37.04
N ARG A 653 82.41 20.70 -36.30
CA ARG A 653 83.12 21.84 -35.69
C ARG A 653 84.24 21.37 -34.74
N GLN A 654 84.00 20.38 -33.89
CA GLN A 654 85.02 19.83 -32.98
C GLN A 654 86.21 19.21 -33.71
N MET A 655 86.00 18.58 -34.88
CA MET A 655 87.10 18.07 -35.71
C MET A 655 87.92 19.19 -36.39
N THR A 656 87.35 20.38 -36.56
CA THR A 656 88.02 21.54 -37.18
C THR A 656 88.70 22.52 -36.20
N VAL A 657 88.43 22.41 -34.89
CA VAL A 657 88.93 23.37 -33.87
C VAL A 657 90.15 22.82 -33.12
N LYS A 658 91.31 23.48 -33.28
CA LYS A 658 92.52 23.23 -32.47
C LYS A 658 92.30 23.60 -30.99
N LYS A 659 92.98 22.89 -30.09
CA LYS A 659 93.00 23.09 -28.62
C LYS A 659 92.98 24.57 -28.19
N GLY A 660 92.05 24.96 -27.30
CA GLY A 660 92.06 26.29 -26.67
C GLY A 660 90.93 26.58 -25.67
N VAL A 661 91.16 26.24 -24.39
CA VAL A 661 90.69 26.91 -23.14
C VAL A 661 89.19 27.14 -22.87
N THR A 662 88.79 26.84 -21.63
CA THR A 662 87.48 27.01 -20.96
C THR A 662 87.09 28.46 -20.62
N LEU A 663 85.77 28.75 -20.50
CA LEU A 663 85.15 29.26 -19.24
C LEU A 663 83.60 29.46 -19.31
N THR A 664 82.91 28.76 -18.40
CA THR A 664 81.63 29.06 -17.71
C THR A 664 80.50 29.92 -18.33
N GLU A 665 79.38 29.23 -18.59
CA GLU A 665 77.97 29.52 -18.19
C GLU A 665 77.38 30.94 -18.21
N LYS A 666 76.25 31.05 -18.93
CA LYS A 666 75.07 31.87 -18.54
C LYS A 666 73.81 31.39 -19.26
N SER A 667 72.79 30.96 -18.52
CA SER A 667 71.48 30.53 -19.03
C SER A 667 70.37 31.49 -18.59
N LYS A 668 69.73 32.12 -19.58
CA LYS A 668 68.53 32.97 -19.54
C LYS A 668 68.05 33.11 -21.00
N THR A 669 66.77 33.20 -21.37
CA THR A 669 65.44 33.00 -20.74
C THR A 669 64.41 32.99 -21.89
N GLN A 670 63.18 32.54 -21.65
CA GLN A 670 61.96 32.91 -22.43
C GLN A 670 61.87 32.32 -23.88
N ASP A 671 60.70 32.15 -24.50
CA ASP A 671 59.34 32.59 -24.13
C ASP A 671 58.21 31.67 -24.65
N ALA A 672 57.05 31.73 -23.97
CA ALA A 672 55.67 31.91 -24.46
C ALA A 672 55.16 31.29 -25.81
N SER A 673 53.89 30.87 -25.99
CA SER A 673 52.70 30.82 -25.10
C SER A 673 51.45 30.20 -25.79
N LYS A 674 50.34 30.08 -25.03
CA LYS A 674 48.91 29.89 -25.44
C LYS A 674 48.46 28.45 -25.74
N GLN A 675 47.23 28.00 -25.42
CA GLN A 675 46.03 28.52 -24.69
C GLN A 675 45.13 27.29 -24.34
N SER A 676 44.12 27.26 -23.46
CA SER A 676 43.44 28.26 -22.60
C SER A 676 42.63 27.59 -21.45
N SER A 677 42.15 28.41 -20.50
CA SER A 677 40.86 28.30 -19.75
C SER A 677 40.55 27.04 -18.92
N ASN A 678 40.46 27.11 -17.57
CA ASN A 678 39.34 27.64 -16.74
C ASN A 678 38.10 26.72 -16.74
N GLN A 679 37.29 26.55 -15.68
CA GLN A 679 37.17 27.16 -14.33
C GLN A 679 36.40 26.17 -13.42
N SER A 680 36.19 26.33 -12.10
CA SER A 680 36.41 27.44 -11.16
C SER A 680 36.53 26.94 -9.71
N SER A 681 37.10 27.74 -8.81
CA SER A 681 36.87 27.67 -7.35
C SER A 681 37.40 28.92 -6.66
N ASN A 682 36.52 29.67 -5.99
CA ASN A 682 36.92 30.34 -4.75
C ASN A 682 35.75 30.73 -3.85
N GLN A 683 36.11 30.81 -2.57
CA GLN A 683 35.35 31.18 -1.38
C GLN A 683 34.61 32.53 -1.48
N VAL A 684 33.60 32.74 -0.62
CA VAL A 684 33.66 33.73 0.48
C VAL A 684 32.63 33.33 1.56
N ALA A 685 32.85 33.80 2.78
CA ALA A 685 32.18 33.35 3.99
C ALA A 685 31.24 34.40 4.60
N VAL A 686 30.33 33.92 5.45
CA VAL A 686 29.83 34.57 6.69
C VAL A 686 28.86 35.78 6.60
N GLU A 687 27.77 35.64 7.38
CA GLU A 687 27.17 36.58 8.35
C GLU A 687 25.65 36.85 8.28
N THR A 688 24.99 36.49 9.40
CA THR A 688 23.80 37.11 10.06
C THR A 688 22.63 37.68 9.26
N ALA A 689 21.41 37.23 9.58
CA ALA A 689 20.56 37.83 10.63
C ALA A 689 19.21 37.09 10.79
N ALA A 690 18.52 37.30 11.91
CA ALA A 690 17.27 36.63 12.25
C ALA A 690 16.01 37.42 11.86
N THR A 691 14.89 36.73 11.62
CA THR A 691 13.59 37.11 12.23
C THR A 691 12.58 35.95 12.18
N GLN A 692 11.60 36.01 13.09
CA GLN A 692 10.55 35.00 13.33
C GLN A 692 9.39 35.14 12.33
N THR A 693 8.60 34.08 12.10
CA THR A 693 7.14 34.06 12.39
C THR A 693 6.49 32.66 12.20
N LYS A 694 5.24 32.53 12.67
CA LYS A 694 4.47 31.31 12.97
C LYS A 694 3.94 30.48 11.77
N PRO A 695 3.45 29.24 12.01
CA PRO A 695 2.62 28.46 11.10
C PRO A 695 1.10 28.69 11.32
N ALA A 696 0.32 28.47 10.25
CA ALA A 696 -1.13 28.15 10.13
C ALA A 696 -1.45 28.13 8.60
N ASP A 697 -2.48 27.49 8.05
CA ASP A 697 -3.59 26.72 8.64
C ASP A 697 -4.11 25.66 7.64
N ALA A 698 -5.15 24.92 8.06
CA ALA A 698 -5.77 23.79 7.37
C ALA A 698 -6.55 24.10 6.07
N GLY A 699 -6.83 23.02 5.33
CA GLY A 699 -7.87 22.88 4.30
C GLY A 699 -8.34 21.43 4.24
#